data_AF-A0AAW5T7W8-F1
#
_entry.id   AF-A0AAW5T7W8-F1
#
_cell.length_a   1.000
_cell.length_b   1.000
_cell.length_c   1.000
_cell.angle_alpha   90.00
_cell.angle_beta   90.00
_cell.angle_gamma   90.00
#
_symmetry.space_group_name_H-M   'P 1'
#
loop_
_entity.id
_entity.type
_entity.pdbx_description
1 polymer ?
#
loop_
_entity_poly.entity_id
_entity_poly.type
_entity_poly.pdbx_seq_one_letter_code
_entity_poly.pdbx_strand_id
1 'polypeptide(L)'
;MTSRYGQLAYTSFDAIGNVGGWQIKETSGGLTPAETQALIAGVHTVFRTVGQTPDFPTPEQLEQAPRRLAYRHLGGGAGYWHTFPAGSDSTGRPGNVFAHVLLDRAPETHPRSRAIQRWRSAHWLQPYGAAAVARAALPGVLPELGSAVTKDSVVAFALDTANWRLATLFALLDAVAAALAGGPPVVLGVQSPDVAAQWIGLVSFLMSPGTAAALSFSTFDRAEQVGPHNGQVLSAVPIEDVAAVEPGMVVISESEPVSLGELGGDPHRTAGGHRIEVTRWSVMAQVVLLDVASARQVLDDIDTFSSQVRDDGLHPAWPMAMAVARHPEFADAQVEAHEVIAAHSPSGALVGSEAAHTIADVLSSVVGTTTADAWRAVHELPDGAGAAFADATYFARAIADDAWLAQSGPIPLGPRLFHGKPIPSSLRKAIGPALENGQARGPDRLLRVVDLLLRAGVADDRLWSALTDGVLPGLADPGVRGRIGTADRLSLGTWLLRDGDAVAGAIDDDLLDWLADAAAVPEPAELAEAQPWDPVWIRAALRGLRSQRRGPQLAGDLGAQLWWLRTTEPGHFAAAAAASVWNPSDLLLAIGAEPLPRMAALRTLVGAADSDALRRLAGKVIEDNGDNVAVACAAVRHIEPRDWLHERFLHTHQSSYVPLWDQVLTGLEPGSVHPDFSVRLLAFALLGVLAGQPYPQACNALAAESGCGAEAVARVLPLVDGGELAPVTVVAISLLRAAAAEAAAHTLEPVDQLAGVLAGQVAATMGGADAESVVVLMAQLSGDASEGTMRGYRKMVNRLVTRRAEQPSLAERLRGSRG
;
A
#
# COMPACT_ATOMS: atom_id res chain seq x y z
N MET A 1 16.85 -1.87 48.84
CA MET A 1 17.09 -1.19 47.55
C MET A 1 18.10 -2.01 46.78
N THR A 2 17.85 -2.34 45.51
CA THR A 2 18.77 -3.09 44.64
C THR A 2 19.86 -2.16 44.13
N SER A 3 21.13 -2.54 44.28
CA SER A 3 22.26 -1.77 43.71
C SER A 3 22.32 -1.91 42.19
N ARG A 4 22.97 -0.98 41.47
CA ARG A 4 23.19 -1.11 40.01
C ARG A 4 23.86 -2.43 39.65
N TYR A 5 24.83 -2.85 40.46
CA TYR A 5 25.58 -4.07 40.27
C TYR A 5 25.09 -5.17 41.19
N GLY A 6 25.08 -6.40 40.69
CA GLY A 6 24.94 -7.62 41.48
C GLY A 6 26.04 -8.61 41.11
N GLN A 7 26.51 -9.41 42.06
CA GLN A 7 27.56 -10.39 41.81
C GLN A 7 27.17 -11.76 42.37
N LEU A 8 27.66 -12.81 41.72
CA LEU A 8 27.63 -14.17 42.27
C LEU A 8 28.96 -14.88 42.02
N ALA A 9 29.34 -15.73 42.97
CA ALA A 9 30.41 -16.70 42.82
C ALA A 9 29.80 -18.10 42.69
N TYR A 10 30.18 -18.85 41.66
CA TYR A 10 29.69 -20.20 41.40
C TYR A 10 30.86 -21.16 41.20
N THR A 11 30.90 -22.24 41.99
CA THR A 11 32.00 -23.22 41.99
C THR A 11 31.59 -24.50 42.72
N SER A 12 32.39 -25.57 42.60
CA SER A 12 32.28 -26.74 43.48
C SER A 12 33.05 -26.50 44.78
N PHE A 13 32.36 -26.55 45.93
CA PHE A 13 32.98 -26.42 47.26
C PHE A 13 32.10 -27.04 48.36
N ASP A 14 32.67 -27.24 49.55
CA ASP A 14 31.94 -27.70 50.73
C ASP A 14 31.27 -26.54 51.46
N ALA A 15 29.94 -26.47 51.38
CA ALA A 15 29.14 -25.52 52.14
C ALA A 15 28.86 -26.08 53.55
N ILE A 16 28.60 -25.19 54.52
CA ILE A 16 28.22 -25.61 55.87
C ILE A 16 26.93 -26.43 55.79
N GLY A 17 27.00 -27.73 56.10
CA GLY A 17 25.88 -28.65 56.07
C GLY A 17 25.62 -29.36 54.73
N ASN A 18 26.47 -29.15 53.70
CA ASN A 18 26.34 -29.81 52.40
C ASN A 18 27.71 -30.28 51.88
N VAL A 19 27.81 -31.52 51.40
CA VAL A 19 29.08 -32.13 50.98
C VAL A 19 29.23 -32.04 49.46
N GLY A 20 30.15 -31.18 49.00
CA GLY A 20 30.53 -31.02 47.59
C GLY A 20 29.42 -30.57 46.63
N GLY A 21 29.80 -30.39 45.35
CA GLY A 21 28.88 -30.10 44.25
C GLY A 21 28.82 -28.64 43.81
N TRP A 22 28.36 -28.42 42.58
CA TRP A 22 28.24 -27.11 41.95
C TRP A 22 27.10 -26.30 42.56
N GLN A 23 27.44 -25.18 43.18
CA GLN A 23 26.46 -24.32 43.84
C GLN A 23 26.92 -22.87 43.88
N ILE A 24 25.99 -21.97 44.20
CA ILE A 24 26.31 -20.58 44.48
C ILE A 24 27.06 -20.53 45.81
N LYS A 25 28.28 -19.99 45.79
CA LYS A 25 29.09 -19.78 46.99
C LYS A 25 28.64 -18.53 47.75
N GLU A 26 28.42 -17.45 47.02
CA GLU A 26 28.11 -16.15 47.58
C GLU A 26 27.35 -15.32 46.54
N THR A 27 26.49 -14.42 47.02
CA THR A 27 25.82 -13.40 46.22
C THR A 27 25.96 -12.05 46.90
N SER A 28 26.12 -10.98 46.13
CA SER A 28 26.11 -9.60 46.62
C SER A 28 25.26 -8.69 45.73
N GLY A 29 24.91 -7.50 46.23
CA GLY A 29 24.16 -6.49 45.46
C GLY A 29 22.68 -6.78 45.23
N GLY A 30 22.08 -7.64 46.07
CA GLY A 30 20.65 -7.94 46.07
C GLY A 30 20.15 -8.52 44.75
N LEU A 31 20.79 -9.58 44.25
CA LEU A 31 20.30 -10.33 43.08
C LEU A 31 18.93 -10.93 43.38
N THR A 32 17.99 -10.74 42.46
CA THR A 32 16.69 -11.39 42.51
C THR A 32 16.82 -12.86 42.11
N PRO A 33 15.84 -13.73 42.43
CA PRO A 33 15.85 -15.12 42.00
C PRO A 33 15.92 -15.29 40.47
N ALA A 34 15.21 -14.43 39.72
CA ALA A 34 15.19 -14.46 38.26
C ALA A 34 16.57 -14.07 37.67
N GLU A 35 17.18 -13.00 38.17
CA GLU A 35 18.54 -12.61 37.76
C GLU A 35 19.55 -13.70 38.10
N THR A 36 19.45 -14.29 39.29
CA THR A 36 20.34 -15.39 39.72
C THR A 36 20.25 -16.58 38.78
N GLN A 37 19.03 -16.99 38.41
CA GLN A 37 18.81 -18.08 37.46
C GLN A 37 19.39 -17.75 36.07
N ALA A 38 19.17 -16.53 35.57
CA ALA A 38 19.70 -16.09 34.28
C ALA A 38 21.24 -16.07 34.26
N LEU A 39 21.88 -15.61 35.34
CA LEU A 39 23.33 -15.58 35.46
C LEU A 39 23.94 -16.99 35.57
N ILE A 40 23.28 -17.91 36.28
CA ILE A 40 23.73 -19.32 36.37
C ILE A 40 23.67 -20.02 35.02
N ALA A 41 22.65 -19.74 34.21
CA ALA A 41 22.52 -20.33 32.88
C ALA A 41 23.71 -20.00 31.93
N GLY A 42 24.47 -18.94 32.20
CA GLY A 42 25.67 -18.58 31.46
C GLY A 42 26.98 -19.14 32.04
N VAL A 43 26.94 -19.87 33.16
CA VAL A 43 28.15 -20.42 33.81
C VAL A 43 28.58 -21.72 33.12
N HIS A 44 29.85 -21.77 32.73
CA HIS A 44 30.51 -23.00 32.29
C HIS A 44 31.16 -23.69 33.49
N THR A 45 30.67 -24.88 33.84
CA THR A 45 31.22 -25.73 34.91
C THR A 45 32.39 -26.60 34.45
N VAL A 46 32.78 -26.48 33.19
CA VAL A 46 33.91 -27.20 32.59
C VAL A 46 34.80 -26.20 31.87
N PHE A 47 36.09 -26.22 32.20
CA PHE A 47 37.12 -25.40 31.56
C PHE A 47 38.26 -26.28 31.08
N ARG A 48 38.29 -26.60 29.79
CA ARG A 48 39.31 -27.46 29.18
C ARG A 48 40.42 -26.61 28.57
N THR A 49 41.50 -26.43 29.31
CA THR A 49 42.68 -25.69 28.84
C THR A 49 43.29 -26.34 27.59
N VAL A 50 43.89 -25.53 26.72
CA VAL A 50 44.77 -26.03 25.66
C VAL A 50 46.09 -26.44 26.32
N GLY A 51 46.47 -27.72 26.21
CA GLY A 51 47.63 -28.28 26.90
C GLY A 51 47.38 -28.73 28.35
N GLN A 52 48.36 -29.44 28.94
CA GLN A 52 48.29 -29.95 30.30
C GLN A 52 48.55 -28.83 31.34
N THR A 53 47.63 -28.66 32.28
CA THR A 53 47.85 -27.81 33.46
C THR A 53 48.73 -28.57 34.46
N PRO A 54 49.82 -27.99 34.98
CA PRO A 54 50.62 -28.62 36.04
C PRO A 54 49.79 -28.91 37.29
N ASP A 55 50.04 -30.03 37.98
CA ASP A 55 49.32 -30.39 39.21
C ASP A 55 49.53 -29.39 40.36
N PHE A 56 50.68 -28.71 40.36
CA PHE A 56 51.07 -27.68 41.34
C PHE A 56 51.64 -26.45 40.62
N PRO A 57 50.79 -25.56 40.09
CA PRO A 57 51.25 -24.40 39.34
C PRO A 57 51.88 -23.35 40.28
N THR A 58 52.95 -22.70 39.81
CA THR A 58 53.55 -21.55 40.52
C THR A 58 52.65 -20.30 40.40
N PRO A 59 52.84 -19.27 41.25
CA PRO A 59 52.10 -18.01 41.11
C PRO A 59 52.21 -17.38 39.72
N GLU A 60 53.39 -17.41 39.10
CA GLU A 60 53.62 -16.88 37.75
C GLU A 60 52.86 -17.71 36.70
N GLN A 61 52.81 -19.03 36.87
CA GLN A 61 52.04 -19.92 35.99
C GLN A 61 50.53 -19.69 36.14
N LEU A 62 50.05 -19.38 37.35
CA LEU A 62 48.65 -19.02 37.59
C LEU A 62 48.28 -17.66 36.99
N GLU A 63 49.19 -16.69 37.04
CA GLU A 63 48.98 -15.38 36.42
C GLU A 63 48.87 -15.48 34.88
N GLN A 64 49.61 -16.42 34.29
CA GLN A 64 49.60 -16.74 32.86
C GLN A 64 48.53 -17.76 32.47
N ALA A 65 47.83 -18.35 33.44
CA ALA A 65 46.87 -19.41 33.17
C ALA A 65 45.71 -18.91 32.27
N PRO A 66 45.19 -19.78 31.38
CA PRO A 66 44.07 -19.42 30.53
C PRO A 66 42.84 -19.13 31.39
N ARG A 67 42.18 -18.03 31.06
CA ARG A 67 40.92 -17.58 31.67
C ARG A 67 39.93 -17.20 30.58
N ARG A 68 38.65 -17.19 30.91
CA ARG A 68 37.59 -16.74 30.01
C ARG A 68 36.91 -15.54 30.59
N LEU A 69 36.71 -14.53 29.76
CA LEU A 69 35.79 -13.44 30.00
C LEU A 69 34.73 -13.50 28.92
N ALA A 70 33.49 -13.73 29.33
CA ALA A 70 32.34 -13.57 28.46
C ALA A 70 31.48 -12.39 28.91
N TYR A 71 30.90 -11.70 27.95
CA TYR A 71 29.99 -10.58 28.14
C TYR A 71 28.74 -10.81 27.30
N ARG A 72 27.56 -10.56 27.86
CA ARG A 72 26.29 -10.69 27.13
C ARG A 72 25.28 -9.66 27.58
N HIS A 73 24.54 -9.11 26.62
CA HIS A 73 23.35 -8.33 26.91
C HIS A 73 22.22 -9.23 27.43
N LEU A 74 21.53 -8.79 28.48
CA LEU A 74 20.40 -9.48 29.10
C LEU A 74 19.18 -8.56 29.03
N GLY A 75 17.96 -9.11 29.00
CA GLY A 75 16.72 -8.32 28.83
C GLY A 75 16.45 -7.21 29.86
N GLY A 76 17.29 -7.06 30.89
CA GLY A 76 17.27 -5.97 31.87
C GLY A 76 18.65 -5.49 32.34
N GLY A 77 19.71 -5.70 31.55
CA GLY A 77 21.08 -5.33 31.92
C GLY A 77 22.15 -6.03 31.07
N ALA A 78 23.34 -6.22 31.62
CA ALA A 78 24.40 -6.98 30.99
C ALA A 78 25.14 -7.88 32.00
N GLY A 79 25.44 -9.10 31.58
CA GLY A 79 26.17 -10.09 32.36
C GLY A 79 27.64 -10.18 31.94
N TYR A 80 28.51 -10.39 32.93
CA TYR A 80 29.93 -10.71 32.74
C TYR A 80 30.22 -12.03 33.44
N TRP A 81 30.89 -12.96 32.76
CA TRP A 81 31.31 -14.24 33.32
C TRP A 81 32.83 -14.34 33.22
N HIS A 82 33.52 -14.15 34.34
CA HIS A 82 34.94 -14.45 34.46
C HIS A 82 35.12 -15.86 35.00
N THR A 83 35.68 -16.75 34.19
CA THR A 83 35.85 -18.17 34.50
C THR A 83 37.33 -18.53 34.56
N PHE A 84 37.74 -19.18 35.64
CA PHE A 84 39.14 -19.53 35.91
C PHE A 84 39.27 -20.99 36.41
N PRO A 85 40.26 -21.77 35.95
CA PRO A 85 40.56 -23.09 36.51
C PRO A 85 40.88 -23.01 38.01
N ALA A 86 40.18 -23.76 38.84
CA ALA A 86 40.31 -23.71 40.30
C ALA A 86 41.06 -24.91 40.91
N GLY A 87 41.64 -25.78 40.07
CA GLY A 87 42.36 -26.98 40.50
C GLY A 87 41.43 -28.11 40.92
N SER A 88 41.83 -28.89 41.94
CA SER A 88 40.97 -29.95 42.50
C SER A 88 39.96 -29.38 43.49
N ASP A 89 38.75 -29.95 43.51
CA ASP A 89 37.73 -29.62 44.51
C ASP A 89 38.09 -30.16 45.91
N SER A 90 37.25 -29.89 46.91
CA SER A 90 37.41 -30.36 48.29
C SER A 90 37.44 -31.88 48.44
N THR A 91 36.92 -32.62 47.45
CA THR A 91 36.91 -34.09 47.41
C THR A 91 38.11 -34.67 46.66
N GLY A 92 39.01 -33.82 46.15
CA GLY A 92 40.18 -34.20 45.37
C GLY A 92 39.88 -34.51 43.91
N ARG A 93 38.67 -34.19 43.40
CA ARG A 93 38.34 -34.38 41.99
C ARG A 93 38.97 -33.24 41.18
N PRO A 94 39.75 -33.54 40.13
CA PRO A 94 40.34 -32.52 39.28
C PRO A 94 39.28 -31.82 38.42
N GLY A 95 39.63 -30.65 37.87
CA GLY A 95 38.80 -29.94 36.91
C GLY A 95 37.74 -29.02 37.53
N ASN A 96 37.94 -28.57 38.78
CA ASN A 96 37.09 -27.54 39.37
C ASN A 96 37.30 -26.20 38.65
N VAL A 97 36.26 -25.38 38.62
CA VAL A 97 36.22 -24.08 37.96
C VAL A 97 35.61 -23.08 38.93
N PHE A 98 36.16 -21.87 38.93
CA PHE A 98 35.60 -20.75 39.67
C PHE A 98 35.04 -19.72 38.68
N ALA A 99 33.73 -19.48 38.77
CA ALA A 99 33.05 -18.44 38.01
C ALA A 99 32.73 -17.24 38.91
N HIS A 100 33.37 -16.11 38.64
CA HIS A 100 32.97 -14.80 39.18
C HIS A 100 32.08 -14.13 38.14
N VAL A 101 30.80 -13.97 38.48
CA VAL A 101 29.78 -13.42 37.59
C VAL A 101 29.27 -12.10 38.12
N LEU A 102 29.12 -11.13 37.21
CA LEU A 102 28.67 -9.76 37.51
C LEU A 102 27.48 -9.41 36.61
N LEU A 103 26.46 -8.79 37.19
CA LEU A 103 25.35 -8.15 36.50
C LEU A 103 25.50 -6.64 36.63
N ASP A 104 25.50 -5.93 35.51
CA ASP A 104 25.23 -4.49 35.45
C ASP A 104 23.78 -4.27 35.01
N ARG A 105 22.93 -3.72 35.88
CA ARG A 105 21.52 -3.42 35.55
C ARG A 105 21.37 -2.15 34.72
N ALA A 106 22.42 -1.37 34.57
CA ALA A 106 22.37 -0.10 33.85
C ALA A 106 23.64 0.14 33.00
N PRO A 107 24.01 -0.80 32.10
CA PRO A 107 25.25 -0.72 31.29
C PRO A 107 25.31 0.55 30.42
N GLU A 108 24.15 1.11 30.07
CA GLU A 108 24.03 2.32 29.26
C GLU A 108 24.29 3.64 30.03
N THR A 109 24.51 3.57 31.35
CA THR A 109 24.74 4.76 32.17
C THR A 109 26.18 5.24 32.06
N HIS A 110 26.35 6.54 31.77
CA HIS A 110 27.66 7.19 31.65
C HIS A 110 28.44 7.24 32.98
N PRO A 111 29.80 7.18 32.95
CA PRO A 111 30.64 6.94 31.77
C PRO A 111 30.53 5.48 31.29
N ARG A 112 30.38 5.29 29.97
CA ARG A 112 30.40 3.96 29.36
C ARG A 112 31.83 3.50 29.18
N SER A 113 32.06 2.21 29.38
CA SER A 113 33.34 1.54 29.13
C SER A 113 33.06 0.29 28.32
N ARG A 114 33.99 -0.09 27.45
CA ARG A 114 33.85 -1.30 26.63
C ARG A 114 34.06 -2.50 27.53
N ALA A 115 33.16 -3.47 27.50
CA ALA A 115 33.16 -4.61 28.41
C ALA A 115 34.50 -5.37 28.43
N ILE A 116 35.15 -5.48 27.27
CA ILE A 116 36.46 -6.13 27.12
C ILE A 116 37.61 -5.42 27.85
N GLN A 117 37.48 -4.13 28.18
CA GLN A 117 38.48 -3.41 28.99
C GLN A 117 38.59 -3.97 30.41
N ARG A 118 37.64 -4.79 30.87
CA ARG A 118 37.75 -5.52 32.16
C ARG A 118 38.61 -6.78 32.06
N TRP A 119 39.12 -7.14 30.87
CA TRP A 119 40.07 -8.23 30.69
C TRP A 119 41.30 -8.02 31.58
N ARG A 120 41.71 -9.07 32.29
CA ARG A 120 42.81 -9.03 33.27
C ARG A 120 42.69 -7.94 34.36
N SER A 121 41.48 -7.50 34.70
CA SER A 121 41.27 -6.69 35.91
C SER A 121 41.73 -7.46 37.15
N ALA A 122 42.49 -6.79 38.04
CA ALA A 122 43.01 -7.37 39.28
C ALA A 122 41.91 -7.78 40.28
N HIS A 123 40.69 -7.28 40.08
CA HIS A 123 39.54 -7.54 40.95
C HIS A 123 38.71 -8.77 40.55
N TRP A 124 39.06 -9.42 39.44
CA TRP A 124 38.50 -10.73 39.13
C TRP A 124 39.06 -11.78 40.09
N LEU A 125 38.19 -12.66 40.58
CA LEU A 125 38.60 -13.70 41.53
C LEU A 125 39.21 -14.87 40.76
N GLN A 126 40.41 -15.28 41.20
CA GLN A 126 41.19 -16.37 40.62
C GLN A 126 41.70 -17.33 41.72
N PRO A 127 40.82 -17.86 42.59
CA PRO A 127 41.26 -18.79 43.61
C PRO A 127 41.68 -20.13 43.00
N TYR A 128 42.84 -20.65 43.41
CA TYR A 128 43.34 -21.96 42.99
C TYR A 128 43.52 -22.91 44.18
N GLY A 129 42.88 -24.07 44.11
CA GLY A 129 42.86 -25.09 45.16
C GLY A 129 41.74 -24.91 46.19
N ALA A 130 41.27 -26.02 46.75
CA ALA A 130 40.11 -26.07 47.66
C ALA A 130 40.15 -25.04 48.81
N ALA A 131 41.32 -24.84 49.43
CA ALA A 131 41.47 -23.88 50.53
C ALA A 131 41.34 -22.41 50.09
N ALA A 132 41.86 -22.06 48.91
CA ALA A 132 41.71 -20.72 48.34
C ALA A 132 40.25 -20.48 47.89
N VAL A 133 39.64 -21.50 47.26
CA VAL A 133 38.22 -21.46 46.85
C VAL A 133 37.32 -21.25 48.05
N ALA A 134 37.52 -21.97 49.16
CA ALA A 134 36.71 -21.80 50.37
C ALA A 134 36.80 -20.38 50.96
N ARG A 135 38.01 -19.79 50.97
CA ARG A 135 38.27 -18.44 51.49
C ARG A 135 37.88 -17.30 50.55
N ALA A 136 37.67 -17.57 49.26
CA ALA A 136 37.32 -16.55 48.28
C ALA A 136 36.00 -15.86 48.68
N ALA A 137 35.99 -14.53 48.67
CA ALA A 137 34.82 -13.72 48.96
C ALA A 137 34.60 -12.71 47.83
N LEU A 138 33.35 -12.43 47.50
CA LEU A 138 33.00 -11.44 46.48
C LEU A 138 33.43 -10.04 46.94
N PRO A 139 34.12 -9.27 46.08
CA PRO A 139 34.46 -7.90 46.42
C PRO A 139 33.20 -7.04 46.52
N GLY A 140 33.16 -6.14 47.50
CA GLY A 140 32.07 -5.15 47.62
C GLY A 140 32.12 -4.04 46.54
N VAL A 141 33.17 -4.02 45.73
CA VAL A 141 33.43 -3.06 44.65
C VAL A 141 33.47 -3.77 43.29
N LEU A 142 33.10 -3.04 42.24
CA LEU A 142 33.14 -3.52 40.85
C LEU A 142 34.57 -3.84 40.41
N PRO A 143 34.81 -4.86 39.57
CA PRO A 143 36.12 -5.04 38.98
C PRO A 143 36.51 -3.83 38.14
N GLU A 144 37.59 -3.13 38.48
CA GLU A 144 38.09 -1.96 37.74
C GLU A 144 38.49 -2.31 36.29
N LEU A 145 38.74 -1.32 35.46
CA LEU A 145 39.30 -1.55 34.12
C LEU A 145 40.70 -2.17 34.26
N GLY A 146 41.00 -3.16 33.43
CA GLY A 146 42.33 -3.76 33.34
C GLY A 146 43.28 -2.92 32.49
N SER A 147 44.58 -3.21 32.59
CA SER A 147 45.63 -2.57 31.79
C SER A 147 45.95 -3.31 30.49
N ALA A 148 45.35 -4.49 30.26
CA ALA A 148 45.71 -5.36 29.14
C ALA A 148 45.08 -4.95 27.81
N VAL A 149 43.85 -4.40 27.82
CA VAL A 149 43.11 -3.99 26.61
C VAL A 149 42.85 -2.50 26.69
N THR A 150 43.79 -1.74 26.13
CA THR A 150 43.77 -0.28 25.97
C THR A 150 43.83 0.09 24.49
N LYS A 151 43.48 1.35 24.17
CA LYS A 151 43.64 1.89 22.81
C LYS A 151 45.06 1.69 22.28
N ASP A 152 46.08 1.96 23.10
CA ASP A 152 47.48 1.79 22.71
C ASP A 152 47.82 0.32 22.45
N SER A 153 47.35 -0.60 23.30
CA SER A 153 47.64 -2.02 23.14
C SER A 153 47.01 -2.62 21.87
N VAL A 154 45.78 -2.24 21.52
CA VAL A 154 45.09 -2.79 20.35
C VAL A 154 45.65 -2.22 19.05
N VAL A 155 46.10 -0.96 19.05
CA VAL A 155 46.78 -0.36 17.90
C VAL A 155 48.16 -1.01 17.70
N ALA A 156 48.94 -1.17 18.78
CA ALA A 156 50.21 -1.86 18.72
C ALA A 156 50.05 -3.32 18.25
N PHE A 157 48.98 -4.00 18.68
CA PHE A 157 48.64 -5.34 18.23
C PHE A 157 48.29 -5.41 16.74
N ALA A 158 47.44 -4.48 16.26
CA ALA A 158 47.00 -4.42 14.87
C ALA A 158 48.15 -4.13 13.89
N LEU A 159 49.06 -3.24 14.27
CA LEU A 159 50.15 -2.72 13.43
C LEU A 159 51.51 -3.37 13.73
N ASP A 160 51.52 -4.50 14.46
CA ASP A 160 52.73 -5.27 14.69
C ASP A 160 53.25 -5.88 13.38
N THR A 161 54.42 -5.40 12.95
CA THR A 161 55.05 -5.80 11.69
C THR A 161 55.52 -7.25 11.65
N ALA A 162 55.59 -7.94 12.80
CA ALA A 162 55.94 -9.35 12.84
C ALA A 162 54.81 -10.26 12.35
N ASN A 163 53.55 -9.78 12.33
CA ASN A 163 52.38 -10.58 11.98
C ASN A 163 51.41 -9.78 11.11
N TRP A 164 51.08 -10.29 9.93
CA TRP A 164 50.13 -9.63 9.04
C TRP A 164 48.67 -9.83 9.53
N ARG A 165 48.15 -8.89 10.33
CA ARG A 165 46.84 -9.01 10.99
C ARG A 165 45.69 -8.25 10.30
N LEU A 166 45.99 -7.25 9.47
CA LEU A 166 44.98 -6.34 8.93
C LEU A 166 43.91 -7.06 8.08
N ALA A 167 44.29 -8.06 7.29
CA ALA A 167 43.31 -8.79 6.48
C ALA A 167 42.26 -9.52 7.33
N THR A 168 42.68 -10.13 8.44
CA THR A 168 41.80 -10.76 9.43
C THR A 168 40.91 -9.75 10.13
N LEU A 169 41.46 -8.57 10.46
CA LEU A 169 40.69 -7.47 11.05
C LEU A 169 39.53 -7.04 10.15
N PHE A 170 39.80 -6.78 8.88
CA PHE A 170 38.80 -6.25 7.95
C PHE A 170 37.63 -7.22 7.77
N ALA A 171 37.91 -8.52 7.59
CA ALA A 171 36.87 -9.54 7.59
C ALA A 171 36.13 -9.65 8.93
N LEU A 172 36.84 -9.48 10.06
CA LEU A 172 36.22 -9.52 11.39
C LEU A 172 35.26 -8.34 11.61
N LEU A 173 35.63 -7.12 11.21
CA LEU A 173 34.76 -5.93 11.30
C LEU A 173 33.46 -6.15 10.53
N ASP A 174 33.56 -6.62 9.29
CA ASP A 174 32.41 -6.82 8.43
C ASP A 174 31.52 -7.98 8.87
N ALA A 175 32.12 -9.09 9.32
CA ALA A 175 31.37 -10.21 9.88
C ALA A 175 30.65 -9.82 11.18
N VAL A 176 31.29 -9.02 12.05
CA VAL A 176 30.67 -8.51 13.28
C VAL A 176 29.56 -7.51 12.97
N ALA A 177 29.74 -6.63 11.97
CA ALA A 177 28.68 -5.71 11.54
C ALA A 177 27.44 -6.49 11.04
N ALA A 178 27.65 -7.54 10.25
CA ALA A 178 26.57 -8.43 9.81
C ALA A 178 25.89 -9.16 10.99
N ALA A 179 26.67 -9.66 11.96
CA ALA A 179 26.14 -10.33 13.14
C ALA A 179 25.32 -9.39 14.03
N LEU A 180 25.77 -8.14 14.23
CA LEU A 180 25.03 -7.11 14.96
C LEU A 180 23.71 -6.74 14.25
N ALA A 181 23.66 -6.85 12.92
CA ALA A 181 22.45 -6.66 12.12
C ALA A 181 21.52 -7.90 12.10
N GLY A 182 21.82 -8.95 12.87
CA GLY A 182 21.02 -10.19 12.95
C GLY A 182 21.48 -11.32 12.03
N GLY A 183 22.65 -11.17 11.39
CA GLY A 183 23.31 -12.24 10.63
C GLY A 183 23.94 -13.33 11.50
N PRO A 184 24.67 -14.29 10.90
CA PRO A 184 25.33 -15.36 11.63
C PRO A 184 26.38 -14.81 12.60
N PRO A 185 26.49 -15.36 13.82
CA PRO A 185 27.53 -14.94 14.74
C PRO A 185 28.91 -15.43 14.29
N VAL A 186 29.94 -14.79 14.83
CA VAL A 186 31.33 -14.96 14.40
C VAL A 186 32.09 -15.83 15.39
N VAL A 187 32.85 -16.78 14.85
CA VAL A 187 33.79 -17.61 15.60
C VAL A 187 35.21 -17.26 15.16
N LEU A 188 36.04 -16.87 16.12
CA LEU A 188 37.42 -16.47 15.89
C LEU A 188 38.38 -17.53 16.43
N GLY A 189 39.09 -18.22 15.54
CA GLY A 189 40.19 -19.12 15.89
C GLY A 189 41.42 -18.33 16.34
N VAL A 190 41.85 -18.53 17.59
CA VAL A 190 42.96 -17.79 18.21
C VAL A 190 44.00 -18.71 18.86
N GLN A 191 45.23 -18.23 18.95
CA GLN A 191 46.34 -18.88 19.66
C GLN A 191 46.16 -18.85 21.17
N SER A 192 45.56 -17.78 21.72
CA SER A 192 45.34 -17.66 23.16
C SER A 192 44.16 -16.72 23.51
N PRO A 193 43.60 -16.84 24.73
CA PRO A 193 42.57 -15.92 25.23
C PRO A 193 43.03 -14.44 25.29
N ASP A 194 44.33 -14.19 25.48
CA ASP A 194 44.87 -12.83 25.49
C ASP A 194 44.86 -12.21 24.10
N VAL A 195 45.15 -13.00 23.07
CA VAL A 195 45.06 -12.56 21.68
C VAL A 195 43.60 -12.34 21.28
N ALA A 196 42.67 -13.23 21.70
CA ALA A 196 41.24 -12.97 21.55
C ALA A 196 40.80 -11.66 22.18
N ALA A 197 41.30 -11.34 23.38
CA ALA A 197 40.97 -10.09 24.05
C ALA A 197 41.47 -8.86 23.28
N GLN A 198 42.63 -8.93 22.60
CA GLN A 198 43.09 -7.86 21.71
C GLN A 198 42.22 -7.72 20.46
N TRP A 199 41.81 -8.81 19.82
CA TRP A 199 40.89 -8.78 18.68
C TRP A 199 39.53 -8.18 19.04
N ILE A 200 38.92 -8.66 20.12
CA ILE A 200 37.64 -8.14 20.62
C ILE A 200 37.80 -6.67 21.03
N GLY A 201 38.93 -6.32 21.66
CA GLY A 201 39.31 -4.95 21.98
C GLY A 201 39.34 -4.05 20.74
N LEU A 202 40.04 -4.47 19.69
CA LEU A 202 40.21 -3.72 18.46
C LEU A 202 38.87 -3.47 17.76
N VAL A 203 38.05 -4.50 17.60
CA VAL A 203 36.68 -4.36 17.06
C VAL A 203 35.85 -3.42 17.93
N SER A 204 35.91 -3.56 19.26
CA SER A 204 35.15 -2.72 20.19
C SER A 204 35.57 -1.25 20.13
N PHE A 205 36.87 -0.96 20.00
CA PHE A 205 37.39 0.41 19.93
C PHE A 205 37.10 1.10 18.59
N LEU A 206 36.95 0.34 17.50
CA LEU A 206 36.58 0.87 16.18
C LEU A 206 35.08 1.17 16.01
N MET A 207 34.28 0.98 17.07
CA MET A 207 32.88 1.40 17.21
C MET A 207 32.70 2.25 18.49
N SER A 208 31.55 2.87 18.69
CA SER A 208 31.28 3.66 19.90
C SER A 208 31.18 2.78 21.16
N PRO A 209 31.39 3.32 22.37
CA PRO A 209 31.17 2.59 23.61
C PRO A 209 29.75 2.02 23.75
N GLY A 210 28.73 2.75 23.28
CA GLY A 210 27.35 2.31 23.30
C GLY A 210 27.06 1.17 22.33
N THR A 211 27.57 1.24 21.09
CA THR A 211 27.46 0.11 20.15
C THR A 211 28.23 -1.11 20.65
N ALA A 212 29.40 -0.91 21.27
CA ALA A 212 30.17 -1.99 21.89
C ALA A 212 29.44 -2.67 23.06
N ALA A 213 28.46 -2.02 23.69
CA ALA A 213 27.62 -2.65 24.71
C ALA A 213 26.70 -3.74 24.14
N ALA A 214 26.41 -3.71 22.83
CA ALA A 214 25.66 -4.75 22.12
C ALA A 214 26.55 -5.92 21.63
N LEU A 215 27.88 -5.74 21.61
CA LEU A 215 28.85 -6.76 21.21
C LEU A 215 28.98 -7.82 22.31
N SER A 216 28.08 -8.80 22.33
CA SER A 216 28.19 -9.96 23.22
C SER A 216 29.36 -10.84 22.75
N PHE A 217 30.31 -11.11 23.63
CA PHE A 217 31.53 -11.84 23.27
C PHE A 217 31.95 -12.90 24.29
N SER A 218 32.90 -13.74 23.88
CA SER A 218 33.66 -14.62 24.75
C SER A 218 35.12 -14.72 24.31
N THR A 219 36.07 -14.55 25.23
CA THR A 219 37.51 -14.65 24.94
C THR A 219 38.02 -16.08 24.83
N PHE A 220 37.22 -17.07 25.24
CA PHE A 220 37.57 -18.49 25.17
C PHE A 220 36.33 -19.36 25.35
N ASP A 221 36.03 -20.19 24.36
CA ASP A 221 35.10 -21.31 24.44
C ASP A 221 35.70 -22.49 23.67
N ARG A 222 35.33 -23.71 24.04
CA ARG A 222 35.58 -24.89 23.19
C ARG A 222 34.54 -24.95 22.07
N ALA A 223 34.84 -25.65 20.98
CA ALA A 223 33.90 -25.78 19.85
C ALA A 223 32.50 -26.26 20.29
N GLU A 224 32.41 -27.23 21.21
CA GLU A 224 31.13 -27.77 21.72
C GLU A 224 30.33 -26.79 22.59
N GLN A 225 30.91 -25.65 22.95
CA GLN A 225 30.31 -24.63 23.80
C GLN A 225 29.77 -23.43 23.00
N VAL A 226 30.08 -23.37 21.70
CA VAL A 226 29.64 -22.34 20.78
C VAL A 226 28.43 -22.84 19.99
N GLY A 227 27.45 -21.98 19.74
CA GLY A 227 26.26 -22.35 18.97
C GLY A 227 25.48 -21.13 18.48
N PRO A 228 24.75 -21.24 17.35
CA PRO A 228 24.14 -20.11 16.63
C PRO A 228 23.08 -19.35 17.44
N HIS A 229 22.51 -20.00 18.47
CA HIS A 229 21.44 -19.45 19.28
C HIS A 229 21.86 -19.11 20.72
N ASN A 230 23.17 -19.09 21.01
CA ASN A 230 23.68 -18.83 22.36
C ASN A 230 23.70 -17.33 22.74
N GLY A 231 23.22 -16.45 21.85
CA GLY A 231 23.18 -15.00 22.07
C GLY A 231 24.56 -14.33 22.09
N GLN A 232 25.60 -15.01 21.61
CA GLN A 232 26.92 -14.45 21.40
C GLN A 232 27.03 -13.86 20.00
N VAL A 233 27.73 -12.73 19.86
CA VAL A 233 28.06 -12.12 18.56
C VAL A 233 29.44 -12.57 18.10
N LEU A 234 30.42 -12.60 19.01
CA LEU A 234 31.81 -12.96 18.72
C LEU A 234 32.37 -13.92 19.78
N SER A 235 32.62 -15.18 19.42
CA SER A 235 33.19 -16.18 20.33
C SER A 235 34.59 -16.60 19.86
N ALA A 236 35.58 -16.53 20.73
CA ALA A 236 36.92 -17.01 20.42
C ALA A 236 37.08 -18.48 20.82
N VAL A 237 37.65 -19.28 19.92
CA VAL A 237 37.96 -20.70 20.13
C VAL A 237 39.45 -20.95 19.89
N PRO A 238 40.06 -21.96 20.54
CA PRO A 238 41.40 -22.41 20.17
C PRO A 238 41.50 -22.76 18.68
N ILE A 239 42.65 -22.50 18.05
CA ILE A 239 42.90 -22.90 16.65
C ILE A 239 42.64 -24.40 16.42
N GLU A 240 42.99 -25.26 17.38
CA GLU A 240 42.75 -26.71 17.29
C GLU A 240 41.26 -27.11 17.23
N ASP A 241 40.38 -26.23 17.70
CA ASP A 241 38.94 -26.47 17.78
C ASP A 241 38.19 -25.92 16.54
N VAL A 242 38.84 -25.12 15.69
CA VAL A 242 38.22 -24.44 14.53
C VAL A 242 37.51 -25.44 13.60
N ALA A 243 38.12 -26.59 13.34
CA ALA A 243 37.56 -27.62 12.47
C ALA A 243 36.32 -28.33 13.06
N ALA A 244 36.09 -28.21 14.36
CA ALA A 244 34.97 -28.84 15.07
C ALA A 244 33.78 -27.88 15.28
N VAL A 245 33.88 -26.62 14.83
CA VAL A 245 32.80 -25.63 14.94
C VAL A 245 31.62 -26.04 14.07
N GLU A 246 30.43 -26.03 14.65
CA GLU A 246 29.21 -26.41 13.95
C GLU A 246 28.85 -25.43 12.81
N PRO A 247 28.18 -25.90 11.74
CA PRO A 247 27.66 -25.02 10.69
C PRO A 247 26.68 -23.96 11.21
N GLY A 248 26.54 -22.85 10.47
CA GLY A 248 25.65 -21.75 10.83
C GLY A 248 26.35 -20.54 11.45
N MET A 249 27.68 -20.57 11.52
CA MET A 249 28.54 -19.48 11.99
C MET A 249 29.48 -19.01 10.88
N VAL A 250 30.00 -17.78 11.01
CA VAL A 250 31.13 -17.32 10.21
C VAL A 250 32.41 -17.62 10.97
N VAL A 251 33.28 -18.46 10.39
CA VAL A 251 34.54 -18.84 11.02
C VAL A 251 35.70 -18.10 10.38
N ILE A 252 36.46 -17.39 11.20
CA ILE A 252 37.68 -16.66 10.85
C ILE A 252 38.80 -17.18 11.76
N SER A 253 39.97 -17.51 11.22
CA SER A 253 41.11 -17.95 12.01
C SER A 253 42.29 -17.01 11.82
N GLU A 254 42.96 -16.63 12.90
CA GLU A 254 44.14 -15.76 12.81
C GLU A 254 45.38 -16.45 12.24
N SER A 255 45.38 -17.78 12.19
CA SER A 255 46.46 -18.58 11.60
C SER A 255 46.25 -18.86 10.11
N GLU A 256 45.11 -18.47 9.55
CA GLU A 256 44.75 -18.72 8.16
C GLU A 256 44.63 -17.41 7.37
N PRO A 257 45.04 -17.39 6.09
CA PRO A 257 44.91 -16.18 5.29
C PRO A 257 43.44 -15.87 4.98
N VAL A 258 43.14 -14.57 4.92
CA VAL A 258 41.87 -14.03 4.42
C VAL A 258 42.13 -13.36 3.08
N SER A 259 41.41 -13.77 2.05
CA SER A 259 41.37 -13.04 0.78
C SER A 259 40.46 -11.83 0.94
N LEU A 260 41.00 -10.63 0.72
CA LEU A 260 40.20 -9.41 0.78
C LEU A 260 39.32 -9.27 -0.47
N GLY A 261 38.14 -8.69 -0.28
CA GLY A 261 37.15 -8.41 -1.31
C GLY A 261 37.08 -6.91 -1.61
N GLU A 262 36.10 -6.51 -2.42
CA GLU A 262 35.86 -5.13 -2.83
C GLU A 262 34.43 -4.69 -2.46
N LEU A 263 34.27 -3.45 -2.01
CA LEU A 263 32.97 -2.88 -1.66
C LEU A 263 32.03 -2.89 -2.88
N GLY A 264 30.87 -3.55 -2.74
CA GLY A 264 29.92 -3.72 -3.84
C GLY A 264 30.35 -4.73 -4.92
N GLY A 265 31.47 -5.42 -4.73
CA GLY A 265 32.04 -6.41 -5.62
C GLY A 265 32.16 -7.79 -4.96
N ASP A 266 33.36 -8.37 -5.01
CA ASP A 266 33.62 -9.68 -4.39
C ASP A 266 33.68 -9.59 -2.85
N PRO A 267 33.13 -10.56 -2.11
CA PRO A 267 33.25 -10.58 -0.65
C PRO A 267 34.64 -11.00 -0.19
N HIS A 268 34.97 -10.71 1.07
CA HIS A 268 36.09 -11.36 1.75
C HIS A 268 35.87 -12.88 1.79
N ARG A 269 36.95 -13.64 1.71
CA ARG A 269 36.92 -15.11 1.78
C ARG A 269 37.93 -15.65 2.76
N THR A 270 37.46 -16.47 3.70
CA THR A 270 38.33 -17.21 4.62
C THR A 270 38.83 -18.50 3.97
N ALA A 271 39.91 -19.10 4.51
CA ALA A 271 40.42 -20.37 4.01
C ALA A 271 39.39 -21.52 4.12
N GLY A 272 38.51 -21.47 5.13
CA GLY A 272 37.36 -22.36 5.29
C GLY A 272 36.22 -22.13 4.27
N GLY A 273 36.35 -21.16 3.35
CA GLY A 273 35.38 -20.90 2.30
C GLY A 273 34.21 -19.98 2.69
N HIS A 274 34.23 -19.40 3.89
CA HIS A 274 33.19 -18.45 4.31
C HIS A 274 33.28 -17.16 3.48
N ARG A 275 32.11 -16.64 3.08
CA ARG A 275 31.97 -15.38 2.34
C ARG A 275 31.48 -14.30 3.30
N ILE A 276 32.17 -13.17 3.35
CA ILE A 276 31.83 -12.04 4.22
C ILE A 276 31.75 -10.80 3.33
N GLU A 277 30.55 -10.23 3.22
CA GLU A 277 30.31 -9.03 2.41
C GLU A 277 31.12 -7.84 2.95
N VAL A 278 31.78 -7.12 2.04
CA VAL A 278 32.62 -5.98 2.40
C VAL A 278 31.75 -4.79 2.79
N THR A 279 32.04 -4.16 3.93
CA THR A 279 31.35 -2.94 4.36
C THR A 279 32.26 -1.74 4.33
N ARG A 280 31.64 -0.55 4.35
CA ARG A 280 32.36 0.73 4.46
C ARG A 280 33.20 0.82 5.74
N TRP A 281 32.88 0.04 6.77
CA TRP A 281 33.65 0.04 8.00
C TRP A 281 35.06 -0.49 7.80
N SER A 282 35.22 -1.62 7.11
CA SER A 282 36.52 -2.20 6.83
C SER A 282 37.31 -1.41 5.80
N VAL A 283 36.63 -0.79 4.81
CA VAL A 283 37.25 0.12 3.85
C VAL A 283 37.84 1.36 4.54
N MET A 284 37.08 2.01 5.41
CA MET A 284 37.62 3.14 6.20
C MET A 284 38.75 2.69 7.14
N ALA A 285 38.62 1.52 7.76
CA ALA A 285 39.68 0.98 8.63
C ALA A 285 41.00 0.72 7.87
N GLN A 286 40.95 0.35 6.60
CA GLN A 286 42.16 0.19 5.76
C GLN A 286 42.95 1.49 5.64
N VAL A 287 42.26 2.63 5.56
CA VAL A 287 42.89 3.95 5.42
C VAL A 287 43.33 4.51 6.77
N VAL A 288 42.56 4.28 7.83
CA VAL A 288 42.87 4.78 9.18
C VAL A 288 44.05 4.03 9.83
N LEU A 289 44.18 2.73 9.56
CA LEU A 289 45.18 1.86 10.20
C LEU A 289 46.50 1.78 9.41
N LEU A 290 46.99 2.91 8.91
CA LEU A 290 48.28 2.99 8.22
C LEU A 290 49.46 3.20 9.16
N ASP A 291 49.26 3.97 10.24
CA ASP A 291 50.27 4.22 11.25
C ASP A 291 49.67 4.37 12.66
N VAL A 292 50.52 4.21 13.67
CA VAL A 292 50.13 4.17 15.09
C VAL A 292 49.50 5.48 15.54
N ALA A 293 49.99 6.63 15.09
CA ALA A 293 49.51 7.93 15.55
C ALA A 293 48.12 8.21 14.99
N SER A 294 47.93 8.01 13.68
CA SER A 294 46.63 8.19 13.00
C SER A 294 45.58 7.24 13.57
N ALA A 295 45.91 5.95 13.72
CA ALA A 295 45.01 4.96 14.30
C ALA A 295 44.59 5.35 15.72
N ARG A 296 45.56 5.76 16.56
CA ARG A 296 45.31 6.14 17.95
C ARG A 296 44.43 7.38 18.06
N GLN A 297 44.64 8.36 17.18
CA GLN A 297 43.83 9.58 17.10
C GLN A 297 42.37 9.25 16.73
N VAL A 298 42.15 8.41 15.72
CA VAL A 298 40.78 8.01 15.35
C VAL A 298 40.05 7.30 16.49
N LEU A 299 40.73 6.49 17.30
CA LEU A 299 40.10 5.88 18.48
C LEU A 299 39.69 6.93 19.55
N ASP A 300 40.36 8.08 19.65
CA ASP A 300 39.92 9.20 20.51
C ASP A 300 38.77 9.98 19.89
N ASP A 301 38.80 10.19 18.58
CA ASP A 301 37.74 10.88 17.86
C ASP A 301 36.43 10.09 17.91
N ILE A 302 36.48 8.76 17.78
CA ILE A 302 35.32 7.87 17.93
C ILE A 302 34.61 8.12 19.27
N ASP A 303 35.35 8.14 20.38
CA ASP A 303 34.76 8.39 21.70
C ASP A 303 34.25 9.84 21.82
N THR A 304 34.98 10.80 21.24
CA THR A 304 34.62 12.22 21.26
C THR A 304 33.32 12.48 20.51
N PHE A 305 33.18 12.02 19.26
CA PHE A 305 31.97 12.19 18.46
C PHE A 305 30.78 11.42 19.05
N SER A 306 31.01 10.21 19.57
CA SER A 306 29.94 9.43 20.21
C SER A 306 29.38 10.13 21.45
N SER A 307 30.21 10.86 22.20
CA SER A 307 29.75 11.63 23.38
C SER A 307 28.92 12.88 23.02
N GLN A 308 28.98 13.33 21.76
CA GLN A 308 28.25 14.51 21.27
C GLN A 308 26.89 14.17 20.65
N VAL A 309 26.53 12.89 20.64
CA VAL A 309 25.25 12.38 20.15
C VAL A 309 24.66 11.41 21.17
N ARG A 310 23.42 10.98 20.93
CA ARG A 310 22.81 9.91 21.71
C ARG A 310 23.35 8.55 21.24
N ASP A 311 24.30 8.00 21.98
CA ASP A 311 24.97 6.73 21.67
C ASP A 311 24.15 5.48 22.07
N ASP A 312 22.87 5.41 21.67
CA ASP A 312 22.00 4.27 22.01
C ASP A 312 21.87 3.33 20.81
N GLY A 313 22.98 2.67 20.45
CA GLY A 313 23.04 1.74 19.31
C GLY A 313 23.34 2.42 17.98
N LEU A 314 24.38 3.25 17.95
CA LEU A 314 24.89 3.81 16.69
C LEU A 314 25.31 2.69 15.73
N HIS A 315 25.22 2.93 14.43
CA HIS A 315 25.78 2.02 13.44
C HIS A 315 27.31 1.87 13.71
N PRO A 316 27.89 0.66 13.72
CA PRO A 316 29.28 0.44 14.16
C PRO A 316 30.30 1.26 13.36
N ALA A 317 30.05 1.48 12.07
CA ALA A 317 30.90 2.30 11.21
C ALA A 317 30.77 3.82 11.42
N TRP A 318 29.67 4.30 11.99
CA TRP A 318 29.32 5.72 12.01
C TRP A 318 30.33 6.59 12.80
N PRO A 319 30.78 6.21 14.00
CA PRO A 319 31.78 7.00 14.73
C PRO A 319 33.10 7.13 13.98
N MET A 320 33.54 6.07 13.27
CA MET A 320 34.73 6.11 12.43
C MET A 320 34.51 7.01 11.21
N ALA A 321 33.35 6.96 10.58
CA ALA A 321 33.00 7.86 9.48
C ALA A 321 33.07 9.32 9.90
N MET A 322 32.61 9.67 11.11
CA MET A 322 32.74 11.03 11.65
C MET A 322 34.21 11.45 11.82
N ALA A 323 35.06 10.54 12.31
CA ALA A 323 36.49 10.79 12.42
C ALA A 323 37.16 10.97 11.04
N VAL A 324 36.84 10.09 10.08
CA VAL A 324 37.35 10.19 8.70
C VAL A 324 36.92 11.50 8.05
N ALA A 325 35.63 11.85 8.12
CA ALA A 325 35.09 13.09 7.54
C ALA A 325 35.75 14.36 8.10
N ARG A 326 36.25 14.30 9.34
CA ARG A 326 36.89 15.45 10.00
C ARG A 326 38.32 15.71 9.52
N HIS A 327 39.00 14.69 9.01
CA HIS A 327 40.44 14.64 8.80
C HIS A 327 40.79 14.51 7.32
N PRO A 328 41.25 15.59 6.67
CA PRO A 328 41.56 15.59 5.23
C PRO A 328 42.63 14.58 4.81
N GLU A 329 43.49 14.15 5.72
CA GLU A 329 44.51 13.12 5.48
C GLU A 329 43.91 11.76 5.10
N PHE A 330 42.65 11.50 5.44
CA PHE A 330 41.93 10.27 5.07
C PHE A 330 41.08 10.45 3.81
N ALA A 331 41.56 11.27 2.85
CA ALA A 331 40.88 11.58 1.60
C ALA A 331 40.38 10.34 0.84
N ASP A 332 41.15 9.25 0.88
CA ASP A 332 40.86 7.99 0.20
C ASP A 332 39.63 7.24 0.75
N ALA A 333 39.11 7.63 1.92
CA ALA A 333 37.94 7.03 2.56
C ALA A 333 36.78 8.02 2.79
N GLN A 334 36.88 9.24 2.24
CA GLN A 334 35.88 10.30 2.45
C GLN A 334 34.51 9.95 1.85
N VAL A 335 34.50 9.27 0.71
CA VAL A 335 33.26 8.87 0.03
C VAL A 335 32.47 7.91 0.91
N GLU A 336 33.13 6.87 1.42
CA GLU A 336 32.55 5.87 2.30
C GLU A 336 32.07 6.49 3.61
N ALA A 337 32.86 7.41 4.17
CA ALA A 337 32.47 8.14 5.37
C ALA A 337 31.20 8.98 5.15
N HIS A 338 31.12 9.73 4.05
CA HIS A 338 29.95 10.52 3.71
C HIS A 338 28.69 9.67 3.52
N GLU A 339 28.82 8.51 2.87
CA GLU A 339 27.71 7.58 2.68
C GLU A 339 27.22 6.99 4.01
N VAL A 340 28.13 6.62 4.92
CA VAL A 340 27.77 6.13 6.26
C VAL A 340 27.07 7.24 7.07
N ILE A 341 27.58 8.47 7.03
CA ILE A 341 26.98 9.62 7.73
C ILE A 341 25.59 9.92 7.17
N ALA A 342 25.43 9.92 5.84
CA ALA A 342 24.14 10.14 5.20
C ALA A 342 23.13 9.05 5.55
N ALA A 343 23.53 7.78 5.59
CA ALA A 343 22.63 6.68 5.90
C ALA A 343 22.26 6.61 7.40
N HIS A 344 23.24 6.80 8.30
CA HIS A 344 23.13 6.36 9.69
C HIS A 344 23.22 7.46 10.76
N SER A 345 23.26 8.75 10.39
CA SER A 345 23.34 9.82 11.39
C SER A 345 22.11 9.86 12.32
N PRO A 346 22.32 9.96 13.65
CA PRO A 346 21.22 10.03 14.60
C PRO A 346 20.50 11.39 14.56
N SER A 347 19.21 11.41 14.90
CA SER A 347 18.34 12.59 14.82
C SER A 347 18.53 13.63 15.93
N GLY A 348 19.70 13.71 16.57
CA GLY A 348 19.89 14.54 17.78
C GLY A 348 21.33 14.71 18.24
N ALA A 349 22.15 15.38 17.43
CA ALA A 349 23.46 15.88 17.88
C ALA A 349 23.32 17.08 18.83
N LEU A 350 24.25 17.22 19.77
CA LEU A 350 24.30 18.39 20.65
C LEU A 350 24.43 19.67 19.81
N VAL A 351 23.54 20.64 20.03
CA VAL A 351 23.51 21.87 19.23
C VAL A 351 24.83 22.62 19.37
N GLY A 352 25.44 22.97 18.23
CA GLY A 352 26.74 23.66 18.18
C GLY A 352 27.96 22.75 18.44
N SER A 353 27.76 21.45 18.63
CA SER A 353 28.87 20.48 18.74
C SER A 353 29.56 20.27 17.40
N GLU A 354 30.78 19.75 17.43
CA GLU A 354 31.53 19.40 16.23
C GLU A 354 30.80 18.33 15.41
N ALA A 355 30.21 17.33 16.07
CA ALA A 355 29.37 16.32 15.43
C ALA A 355 28.22 16.96 14.63
N ALA A 356 27.53 17.95 15.19
CA ALA A 356 26.44 18.64 14.51
C ALA A 356 26.91 19.39 13.25
N HIS A 357 28.08 20.04 13.31
CA HIS A 357 28.67 20.73 12.16
C HIS A 357 29.09 19.74 11.08
N THR A 358 29.83 18.69 11.43
CA THR A 358 30.27 17.66 10.46
C THR A 358 29.08 16.97 9.80
N ILE A 359 28.04 16.58 10.54
CA ILE A 359 26.81 16.02 9.95
C ILE A 359 26.19 17.03 8.98
N ALA A 360 26.01 18.29 9.40
CA ALA A 360 25.38 19.29 8.56
C ALA A 360 26.17 19.57 7.27
N ASP A 361 27.50 19.62 7.36
CA ASP A 361 28.39 19.87 6.22
C ASP A 361 28.34 18.70 5.22
N VAL A 362 28.44 17.46 5.71
CA VAL A 362 28.34 16.26 4.87
C VAL A 362 26.98 16.17 4.20
N LEU A 363 25.90 16.31 4.97
CA LEU A 363 24.54 16.26 4.41
C LEU A 363 24.29 17.38 3.39
N SER A 364 24.83 18.58 3.63
CA SER A 364 24.73 19.70 2.69
C SER A 364 25.54 19.45 1.41
N SER A 365 26.72 18.84 1.52
CA SER A 365 27.55 18.47 0.37
C SER A 365 26.86 17.43 -0.50
N VAL A 366 26.24 16.40 0.11
CA VAL A 366 25.52 15.33 -0.59
C VAL A 366 24.28 15.86 -1.31
N VAL A 367 23.54 16.78 -0.71
CA VAL A 367 22.33 17.39 -1.30
C VAL A 367 22.66 18.44 -2.38
N GLY A 368 23.89 18.97 -2.39
CA GLY A 368 24.32 20.01 -3.31
C GLY A 368 23.72 21.38 -2.99
N THR A 369 23.88 22.34 -3.91
CA THR A 369 23.60 23.76 -3.65
C THR A 369 22.35 24.29 -4.36
N THR A 370 21.89 23.62 -5.43
CA THR A 370 20.71 24.05 -6.19
C THR A 370 19.45 23.28 -5.80
N THR A 371 18.27 23.76 -6.24
CA THR A 371 17.00 23.04 -6.11
C THR A 371 17.00 21.73 -6.91
N ALA A 372 17.64 21.75 -8.10
CA ALA A 372 17.77 20.58 -8.96
C ALA A 372 18.67 19.49 -8.34
N ASP A 373 19.76 19.88 -7.67
CA ASP A 373 20.61 18.94 -6.94
C ASP A 373 19.86 18.31 -5.76
N ALA A 374 19.13 19.12 -5.01
CA ALA A 374 18.30 18.62 -3.91
C ALA A 374 17.23 17.64 -4.41
N TRP A 375 16.60 17.93 -5.55
CA TRP A 375 15.66 17.01 -6.19
C TRP A 375 16.31 15.68 -6.62
N ARG A 376 17.53 15.74 -7.18
CA ARG A 376 18.29 14.53 -7.53
C ARG A 376 18.59 13.69 -6.28
N ALA A 377 19.06 14.33 -5.21
CA ALA A 377 19.36 13.68 -3.94
C ALA A 377 18.15 12.99 -3.30
N VAL A 378 16.94 13.55 -3.44
CA VAL A 378 15.69 12.91 -3.00
C VAL A 378 15.48 11.51 -3.62
N HIS A 379 15.98 11.26 -4.83
CA HIS A 379 15.81 9.99 -5.53
C HIS A 379 16.97 9.03 -5.35
N GLU A 380 18.20 9.57 -5.32
CA GLU A 380 19.42 8.76 -5.29
C GLU A 380 19.78 8.29 -3.88
N LEU A 381 19.37 9.03 -2.84
CA LEU A 381 19.73 8.66 -1.47
C LEU A 381 18.87 7.52 -0.93
N PRO A 382 19.50 6.50 -0.31
CA PRO A 382 18.77 5.48 0.42
C PRO A 382 18.07 6.09 1.64
N ASP A 383 17.03 5.41 2.12
CA ASP A 383 16.32 5.85 3.32
C ASP A 383 17.28 5.98 4.52
N GLY A 384 17.16 7.11 5.22
CA GLY A 384 18.10 7.49 6.29
C GLY A 384 18.07 8.99 6.57
N ALA A 385 19.05 9.46 7.33
CA ALA A 385 19.16 10.87 7.72
C ALA A 385 19.34 11.81 6.52
N GLY A 386 20.15 11.39 5.54
CA GLY A 386 20.42 12.13 4.32
C GLY A 386 19.20 12.26 3.43
N ALA A 387 18.41 11.20 3.27
CA ALA A 387 17.15 11.27 2.54
C ALA A 387 16.16 12.26 3.19
N ALA A 388 15.97 12.18 4.51
CA ALA A 388 15.10 13.11 5.23
C ALA A 388 15.60 14.57 5.15
N PHE A 389 16.91 14.77 5.20
CA PHE A 389 17.53 16.09 5.02
C PHE A 389 17.38 16.61 3.58
N ALA A 390 17.51 15.74 2.58
CA ALA A 390 17.29 16.06 1.17
C ALA A 390 15.84 16.49 0.92
N ASP A 391 14.85 15.77 1.46
CA ASP A 391 13.44 16.16 1.32
C ASP A 391 13.20 17.55 1.94
N ALA A 392 13.64 17.75 3.18
CA ALA A 392 13.48 19.04 3.87
C ALA A 392 14.15 20.20 3.10
N THR A 393 15.34 19.96 2.57
CA THR A 393 16.11 20.95 1.80
C THR A 393 15.49 21.21 0.43
N TYR A 394 15.04 20.16 -0.26
CA TYR A 394 14.35 20.27 -1.53
C TYR A 394 13.11 21.15 -1.39
N PHE A 395 12.22 20.84 -0.45
CA PHE A 395 10.99 21.64 -0.28
C PHE A 395 11.30 23.07 0.16
N ALA A 396 12.28 23.27 1.06
CA ALA A 396 12.67 24.61 1.50
C ALA A 396 13.24 25.48 0.36
N ARG A 397 14.00 24.87 -0.57
CA ARG A 397 14.53 25.55 -1.75
C ARG A 397 13.48 25.72 -2.84
N ALA A 398 12.68 24.70 -3.11
CA ALA A 398 11.67 24.70 -4.17
C ALA A 398 10.63 25.80 -3.97
N ILE A 399 10.21 26.08 -2.73
CA ILE A 399 9.28 27.19 -2.45
C ILE A 399 9.93 28.59 -2.56
N ALA A 400 11.26 28.67 -2.55
CA ALA A 400 12.02 29.90 -2.67
C ALA A 400 12.61 30.12 -4.08
N ASP A 401 12.57 29.10 -4.94
CA ASP A 401 13.16 29.12 -6.29
C ASP A 401 12.11 29.52 -7.34
N ASP A 402 12.15 30.79 -7.74
CA ASP A 402 11.26 31.36 -8.74
C ASP A 402 11.33 30.63 -10.09
N ALA A 403 12.51 30.16 -10.51
CA ALA A 403 12.66 29.45 -11.78
C ALA A 403 12.06 28.05 -11.70
N TRP A 404 12.22 27.38 -10.55
CA TRP A 404 11.62 26.07 -10.30
C TRP A 404 10.09 26.14 -10.27
N LEU A 405 9.54 27.11 -9.54
CA LEU A 405 8.09 27.34 -9.49
C LEU A 405 7.54 27.82 -10.85
N ALA A 406 8.36 28.34 -11.77
CA ALA A 406 7.88 28.80 -13.08
C ALA A 406 7.74 27.65 -14.10
N GLN A 407 8.18 26.44 -13.78
CA GLN A 407 8.11 25.30 -14.69
C GLN A 407 6.66 24.93 -15.03
N SER A 408 6.43 24.54 -16.29
CA SER A 408 5.13 24.06 -16.73
C SER A 408 4.83 22.67 -16.15
N GLY A 409 3.59 22.48 -15.68
CA GLY A 409 3.17 21.21 -15.08
C GLY A 409 3.43 21.15 -13.56
N PRO A 410 3.01 20.06 -12.90
CA PRO A 410 3.08 19.94 -11.45
C PRO A 410 4.53 19.95 -10.96
N ILE A 411 4.80 20.69 -9.88
CA ILE A 411 6.09 20.57 -9.20
C ILE A 411 6.22 19.14 -8.66
N PRO A 412 7.37 18.47 -8.88
CA PRO A 412 7.55 17.11 -8.42
C PRO A 412 7.45 16.96 -6.90
N LEU A 413 7.01 15.78 -6.45
CA LEU A 413 6.94 15.42 -5.03
C LEU A 413 7.84 14.23 -4.77
N GLY A 414 8.64 14.31 -3.72
CA GLY A 414 9.45 13.18 -3.26
C GLY A 414 8.56 12.08 -2.66
N PRO A 415 9.09 10.85 -2.53
CA PRO A 415 8.35 9.72 -1.94
C PRO A 415 8.03 9.92 -0.45
N ARG A 416 8.76 10.81 0.24
CA ARG A 416 8.66 11.03 1.68
C ARG A 416 7.96 12.35 1.99
N LEU A 417 6.66 12.25 2.20
CA LEU A 417 5.77 13.38 2.50
C LEU A 417 5.62 13.62 4.02
N PHE A 418 5.08 14.79 4.39
CA PHE A 418 4.95 15.28 5.77
C PHE A 418 3.59 15.01 6.42
N HIS A 419 2.72 14.21 5.80
CA HIS A 419 1.40 13.89 6.36
C HIS A 419 1.49 13.35 7.79
N GLY A 420 0.86 14.07 8.74
CA GLY A 420 0.85 13.69 10.16
C GLY A 420 2.21 13.77 10.86
N LYS A 421 3.23 14.36 10.23
CA LYS A 421 4.59 14.47 10.76
C LYS A 421 4.93 15.92 11.12
N PRO A 422 5.83 16.15 12.10
CA PRO A 422 6.31 17.49 12.40
C PRO A 422 7.13 18.05 11.21
N ILE A 423 6.88 19.30 10.85
CA ILE A 423 7.58 19.99 9.77
C ILE A 423 9.06 20.20 10.17
N PRO A 424 10.03 19.88 9.29
CA PRO A 424 11.45 20.19 9.52
C PRO A 424 11.69 21.68 9.78
N SER A 425 12.68 22.01 10.62
CA SER A 425 12.93 23.40 11.03
C SER A 425 13.37 24.31 9.86
N SER A 426 14.13 23.78 8.91
CA SER A 426 14.54 24.47 7.68
C SER A 426 13.34 24.85 6.82
N LEU A 427 12.45 23.88 6.56
CA LEU A 427 11.21 24.10 5.80
C LEU A 427 10.29 25.09 6.53
N ARG A 428 10.04 24.90 7.83
CA ARG A 428 9.18 25.80 8.63
C ARG A 428 9.64 27.27 8.55
N LYS A 429 10.96 27.50 8.60
CA LYS A 429 11.57 28.84 8.47
C LYS A 429 11.41 29.42 7.07
N ALA A 430 11.46 28.58 6.04
CA ALA A 430 11.33 29.01 4.64
C ALA A 430 9.88 29.36 4.23
N ILE A 431 8.85 28.76 4.87
CA ILE A 431 7.44 28.97 4.52
C ILE A 431 7.04 30.45 4.56
N GLY A 432 7.35 31.17 5.65
CA GLY A 432 6.93 32.58 5.80
C GLY A 432 7.45 33.48 4.68
N PRO A 433 8.77 33.56 4.46
CA PRO A 433 9.36 34.31 3.36
C PRO A 433 8.87 33.87 1.98
N ALA A 434 8.62 32.57 1.77
CA ALA A 434 8.09 32.06 0.50
C ALA A 434 6.66 32.56 0.21
N LEU A 435 5.79 32.61 1.23
CA LEU A 435 4.44 33.16 1.10
C LEU A 435 4.49 34.68 0.84
N GLU A 436 5.35 35.42 1.54
CA GLU A 436 5.53 36.87 1.32
C GLU A 436 6.04 37.18 -0.09
N ASN A 437 7.05 36.44 -0.58
CA ASN A 437 7.57 36.59 -1.93
C ASN A 437 6.52 36.18 -2.98
N GLY A 438 5.81 35.08 -2.74
CA GLY A 438 4.69 34.64 -3.58
C GLY A 438 3.63 35.72 -3.73
N GLN A 439 3.21 36.34 -2.62
CA GLN A 439 2.27 37.46 -2.61
C GLN A 439 2.77 38.65 -3.43
N ALA A 440 4.07 38.99 -3.32
CA ALA A 440 4.67 40.10 -4.08
C ALA A 440 4.77 39.82 -5.59
N ARG A 441 4.96 38.55 -5.99
CA ARG A 441 5.04 38.12 -7.39
C ARG A 441 3.68 37.96 -8.06
N GLY A 442 2.65 37.63 -7.28
CA GLY A 442 1.27 37.56 -7.71
C GLY A 442 0.56 36.25 -7.36
N PRO A 443 -0.78 36.18 -7.51
CA PRO A 443 -1.59 35.07 -7.02
C PRO A 443 -1.25 33.72 -7.68
N ASP A 444 -0.83 33.72 -8.94
CA ASP A 444 -0.39 32.49 -9.63
C ASP A 444 0.86 31.89 -8.98
N ARG A 445 1.83 32.74 -8.56
CA ARG A 445 3.03 32.29 -7.87
C ARG A 445 2.73 31.79 -6.47
N LEU A 446 1.90 32.53 -5.74
CA LEU A 446 1.47 32.15 -4.40
C LEU A 446 0.74 30.80 -4.40
N LEU A 447 -0.14 30.58 -5.38
CA LEU A 447 -0.83 29.30 -5.54
C LEU A 447 0.14 28.14 -5.71
N ARG A 448 1.24 28.31 -6.45
CA ARG A 448 2.24 27.24 -6.63
C ARG A 448 2.98 26.86 -5.36
N VAL A 449 3.29 27.85 -4.52
CA VAL A 449 3.90 27.62 -3.19
C VAL A 449 2.92 26.84 -2.30
N VAL A 450 1.67 27.31 -2.24
CA VAL A 450 0.62 26.68 -1.44
C VAL A 450 0.32 25.26 -1.93
N ASP A 451 0.17 25.05 -3.24
CA ASP A 451 -0.05 23.72 -3.85
C ASP A 451 1.06 22.73 -3.48
N LEU A 452 2.31 23.13 -3.67
CA LEU A 452 3.46 22.27 -3.38
C LEU A 452 3.47 21.83 -1.91
N LEU A 453 3.26 22.76 -0.98
CA LEU A 453 3.30 22.46 0.45
C LEU A 453 2.11 21.62 0.91
N LEU A 454 0.89 21.93 0.44
CA LEU A 454 -0.30 21.15 0.79
C LEU A 454 -0.24 19.73 0.21
N ARG A 455 0.21 19.57 -1.04
CA ARG A 455 0.44 18.24 -1.64
C ARG A 455 1.58 17.48 -0.97
N ALA A 456 2.56 18.18 -0.41
CA ALA A 456 3.60 17.59 0.43
C ALA A 456 3.09 17.16 1.82
N GLY A 457 1.83 17.45 2.16
CA GLY A 457 1.24 17.11 3.45
C GLY A 457 1.65 18.04 4.59
N VAL A 458 2.11 19.25 4.28
CA VAL A 458 2.49 20.26 5.27
C VAL A 458 1.25 20.85 5.91
N ALA A 459 1.10 20.67 7.22
CA ALA A 459 0.03 21.28 8.01
C ALA A 459 0.54 22.58 8.66
N ASP A 460 0.26 23.73 8.04
CA ASP A 460 0.61 25.07 8.53
C ASP A 460 -0.54 26.04 8.23
N ASP A 461 -1.12 26.65 9.26
CA ASP A 461 -2.32 27.49 9.16
C ASP A 461 -2.14 28.69 8.21
N ARG A 462 -0.89 29.13 8.01
CA ARG A 462 -0.57 30.24 7.09
C ARG A 462 -0.86 29.88 5.63
N LEU A 463 -0.83 28.59 5.26
CA LEU A 463 -1.12 28.15 3.89
C LEU A 463 -2.57 28.40 3.52
N TRP A 464 -3.49 28.17 4.46
CA TRP A 464 -4.91 28.40 4.24
C TRP A 464 -5.22 29.90 4.16
N SER A 465 -4.66 30.71 5.07
CA SER A 465 -4.79 32.18 4.99
C SER A 465 -4.19 32.74 3.70
N ALA A 466 -3.04 32.25 3.25
CA ALA A 466 -2.46 32.66 1.96
C ALA A 466 -3.38 32.30 0.77
N LEU A 467 -4.06 31.15 0.85
CA LEU A 467 -5.04 30.76 -0.16
C LEU A 467 -6.26 31.68 -0.16
N THR A 468 -6.89 31.89 1.01
CA THR A 468 -8.12 32.68 1.14
C THR A 468 -7.93 34.17 0.94
N ASP A 469 -6.82 34.71 1.43
CA ASP A 469 -6.60 36.16 1.50
C ASP A 469 -5.73 36.66 0.34
N GLY A 470 -4.89 35.78 -0.23
CA GLY A 470 -3.95 36.11 -1.30
C GLY A 470 -4.37 35.57 -2.66
N VAL A 471 -4.62 34.26 -2.74
CA VAL A 471 -4.91 33.59 -4.03
C VAL A 471 -6.33 33.88 -4.50
N LEU A 472 -7.35 33.52 -3.71
CA LEU A 472 -8.76 33.60 -4.14
C LEU A 472 -9.20 35.00 -4.60
N PRO A 473 -8.87 36.10 -3.92
CA PRO A 473 -9.26 37.45 -4.38
C PRO A 473 -8.56 37.83 -5.68
N GLY A 474 -7.32 37.39 -5.87
CA GLY A 474 -6.54 37.64 -7.08
C GLY A 474 -7.06 36.88 -8.31
N LEU A 475 -7.79 35.78 -8.11
CA LEU A 475 -8.47 35.06 -9.18
C LEU A 475 -9.66 35.83 -9.75
N ALA A 476 -10.05 36.99 -9.23
CA ALA A 476 -11.01 37.86 -9.92
C ALA A 476 -10.46 38.43 -11.24
N ASP A 477 -9.12 38.49 -11.41
CA ASP A 477 -8.48 38.96 -12.64
C ASP A 477 -8.34 37.82 -13.69
N PRO A 478 -8.98 37.93 -14.88
CA PRO A 478 -8.83 36.96 -15.96
C PRO A 478 -7.38 36.77 -16.44
N GLY A 479 -6.54 37.81 -16.33
CA GLY A 479 -5.12 37.74 -16.70
C GLY A 479 -4.32 36.83 -15.79
N VAL A 480 -4.67 36.77 -14.49
CA VAL A 480 -4.09 35.82 -13.53
C VAL A 480 -4.57 34.40 -13.83
N ARG A 481 -5.88 34.23 -14.07
CA ARG A 481 -6.47 32.93 -14.44
C ARG A 481 -5.80 32.31 -15.68
N GLY A 482 -5.45 33.13 -16.67
CA GLY A 482 -4.76 32.68 -17.89
C GLY A 482 -3.34 32.16 -17.68
N ARG A 483 -2.70 32.47 -16.54
CA ARG A 483 -1.35 31.98 -16.20
C ARG A 483 -1.36 30.66 -15.42
N ILE A 484 -2.52 30.23 -14.92
CA ILE A 484 -2.65 29.03 -14.09
C ILE A 484 -3.00 27.83 -14.99
N GLY A 485 -2.18 26.79 -14.94
CA GLY A 485 -2.38 25.59 -15.74
C GLY A 485 -3.53 24.70 -15.25
N THR A 486 -3.92 23.72 -16.07
CA THR A 486 -4.97 22.74 -15.72
C THR A 486 -4.68 21.97 -14.44
N ALA A 487 -3.43 21.54 -14.22
CA ALA A 487 -3.06 20.78 -13.03
C ALA A 487 -3.24 21.62 -11.74
N ASP A 488 -2.75 22.87 -11.74
CA ASP A 488 -2.87 23.77 -10.59
C ASP A 488 -4.35 24.15 -10.31
N ARG A 489 -5.18 24.26 -11.36
CA ARG A 489 -6.65 24.44 -11.23
C ARG A 489 -7.31 23.27 -10.51
N LEU A 490 -6.98 22.04 -10.89
CA LEU A 490 -7.55 20.84 -10.25
C LEU A 490 -7.08 20.69 -8.80
N SER A 491 -5.81 21.01 -8.52
CA SER A 491 -5.31 21.11 -7.14
C SER A 491 -6.12 22.10 -6.32
N LEU A 492 -6.31 23.33 -6.83
CA LEU A 492 -7.12 24.36 -6.17
C LEU A 492 -8.55 23.87 -5.91
N GLY A 493 -9.18 23.25 -6.91
CA GLY A 493 -10.50 22.65 -6.77
C GLY A 493 -10.55 21.56 -5.68
N THR A 494 -9.51 20.74 -5.57
CA THR A 494 -9.38 19.72 -4.52
C THR A 494 -9.40 20.36 -3.14
N TRP A 495 -8.61 21.42 -2.93
CA TRP A 495 -8.53 22.11 -1.64
C TRP A 495 -9.85 22.76 -1.25
N LEU A 496 -10.50 23.44 -2.20
CA LEU A 496 -11.80 24.08 -1.98
C LEU A 496 -12.92 23.05 -1.72
N LEU A 497 -12.84 21.84 -2.31
CA LEU A 497 -13.79 20.76 -2.05
C LEU A 497 -13.54 20.09 -0.67
N ARG A 498 -12.29 19.99 -0.20
CA ARG A 498 -11.93 19.31 1.05
C ARG A 498 -12.27 20.10 2.31
N ASP A 499 -12.19 21.43 2.27
CA ASP A 499 -12.59 22.30 3.39
C ASP A 499 -14.13 22.35 3.57
N GLY A 500 -14.86 21.87 2.55
CA GLY A 500 -16.31 21.91 2.47
C GLY A 500 -17.04 20.87 3.32
N ASP A 501 -16.91 20.95 4.65
CA ASP A 501 -17.86 20.34 5.59
C ASP A 501 -19.26 21.04 5.57
N ALA A 502 -19.43 22.03 4.70
CA ALA A 502 -20.71 22.68 4.42
C ALA A 502 -20.88 22.91 2.92
N VAL A 503 -21.90 22.26 2.36
CA VAL A 503 -22.45 22.44 1.01
C VAL A 503 -22.25 23.87 0.48
N ALA A 504 -21.46 23.99 -0.59
CA ALA A 504 -21.64 24.96 -1.65
C ALA A 504 -21.55 26.49 -1.37
N GLY A 505 -21.18 26.96 -0.18
CA GLY A 505 -21.16 28.42 0.10
C GLY A 505 -19.88 29.17 -0.31
N ALA A 506 -18.72 28.51 -0.28
CA ALA A 506 -17.42 29.19 -0.27
C ALA A 506 -16.82 29.49 -1.66
N ILE A 507 -17.20 28.73 -2.69
CA ILE A 507 -16.71 28.94 -4.07
C ILE A 507 -17.71 29.83 -4.81
N ASP A 508 -17.26 31.02 -5.23
CA ASP A 508 -18.02 31.92 -6.10
C ASP A 508 -18.33 31.27 -7.46
N ASP A 509 -19.48 31.61 -8.06
CA ASP A 509 -19.96 30.97 -9.29
C ASP A 509 -19.02 31.21 -10.49
N ASP A 510 -18.41 32.39 -10.62
CA ASP A 510 -17.48 32.69 -11.72
C ASP A 510 -16.15 31.94 -11.56
N LEU A 511 -15.75 31.67 -10.31
CA LEU A 511 -14.60 30.83 -10.00
C LEU A 511 -14.93 29.35 -10.25
N LEU A 512 -16.13 28.90 -9.89
CA LEU A 512 -16.58 27.53 -10.13
C LEU A 512 -16.69 27.21 -11.62
N ASP A 513 -17.22 28.13 -12.43
CA ASP A 513 -17.23 28.02 -13.89
C ASP A 513 -15.79 27.85 -14.42
N TRP A 514 -14.86 28.68 -13.95
CA TRP A 514 -13.46 28.56 -14.31
C TRP A 514 -12.78 27.30 -13.77
N LEU A 515 -13.16 26.72 -12.63
CA LEU A 515 -12.57 25.47 -12.16
C LEU A 515 -13.11 24.27 -12.94
N ALA A 516 -14.42 24.25 -13.22
CA ALA A 516 -15.06 23.20 -14.00
C ALA A 516 -14.49 23.11 -15.42
N ASP A 517 -14.16 24.26 -16.02
CA ASP A 517 -13.54 24.35 -17.35
C ASP A 517 -12.07 23.91 -17.42
N ALA A 518 -11.49 23.38 -16.34
CA ALA A 518 -10.10 22.95 -16.35
C ALA A 518 -9.88 21.71 -17.23
N ALA A 519 -10.90 20.87 -17.36
CA ALA A 519 -10.83 19.61 -18.09
C ALA A 519 -12.19 19.23 -18.72
N ALA A 520 -12.12 18.25 -19.63
CA ALA A 520 -13.30 17.64 -20.23
C ALA A 520 -14.13 16.87 -19.20
N VAL A 521 -15.43 16.73 -19.50
CA VAL A 521 -16.36 15.91 -18.71
C VAL A 521 -15.86 14.46 -18.72
N PRO A 522 -15.77 13.80 -17.54
CA PRO A 522 -15.37 12.41 -17.47
C PRO A 522 -16.32 11.47 -18.23
N GLU A 523 -15.76 10.50 -18.93
CA GLU A 523 -16.55 9.46 -19.60
C GLU A 523 -17.14 8.46 -18.58
N PRO A 524 -18.23 7.74 -18.91
CA PRO A 524 -18.85 6.78 -18.00
C PRO A 524 -17.91 5.70 -17.46
N ALA A 525 -16.95 5.25 -18.28
CA ALA A 525 -15.95 4.26 -17.87
C ALA A 525 -14.95 4.85 -16.86
N GLU A 526 -14.52 6.11 -17.04
CA GLU A 526 -13.64 6.78 -16.08
C GLU A 526 -14.35 6.98 -14.72
N LEU A 527 -15.62 7.39 -14.74
CA LEU A 527 -16.40 7.60 -13.52
C LEU A 527 -16.67 6.32 -12.71
N ALA A 528 -16.73 5.17 -13.39
CA ALA A 528 -16.91 3.89 -12.74
C ALA A 528 -15.67 3.46 -11.95
N GLU A 529 -14.48 3.85 -12.40
CA GLU A 529 -13.20 3.55 -11.75
C GLU A 529 -12.77 4.64 -10.76
N ALA A 530 -13.41 5.81 -10.80
CA ALA A 530 -13.07 6.98 -10.01
C ALA A 530 -13.07 6.69 -8.50
N GLN A 531 -11.93 6.93 -7.86
CA GLN A 531 -11.74 6.86 -6.42
C GLN A 531 -11.88 8.25 -5.78
N PRO A 532 -12.38 8.35 -4.54
CA PRO A 532 -12.44 9.62 -3.83
C PRO A 532 -11.12 10.38 -3.89
N TRP A 533 -11.19 11.65 -4.31
CA TRP A 533 -10.05 12.58 -4.45
C TRP A 533 -9.04 12.28 -5.55
N ASP A 534 -9.31 11.33 -6.45
CA ASP A 534 -8.51 11.19 -7.66
C ASP A 534 -8.85 12.30 -8.69
N PRO A 535 -8.03 12.47 -9.75
CA PRO A 535 -8.27 13.50 -10.75
C PRO A 535 -9.61 13.35 -11.50
N VAL A 536 -10.16 12.15 -11.66
CA VAL A 536 -11.45 11.92 -12.31
C VAL A 536 -12.58 12.39 -11.40
N TRP A 537 -12.51 12.02 -10.12
CA TRP A 537 -13.46 12.37 -9.07
C TRP A 537 -13.52 13.88 -8.88
N ILE A 538 -12.37 14.57 -8.80
CA ILE A 538 -12.32 16.03 -8.64
C ILE A 538 -12.97 16.74 -9.84
N ARG A 539 -12.67 16.29 -11.07
CA ARG A 539 -13.29 16.83 -12.30
C ARG A 539 -14.81 16.66 -12.28
N ALA A 540 -15.27 15.46 -11.94
CA ALA A 540 -16.69 15.12 -11.85
C ALA A 540 -17.41 15.96 -10.78
N ALA A 541 -16.78 16.12 -9.60
CA ALA A 541 -17.31 16.90 -8.49
C ALA A 541 -17.49 18.38 -8.86
N LEU A 542 -16.45 19.01 -9.45
CA LEU A 542 -16.51 20.41 -9.88
C LEU A 542 -17.60 20.64 -10.93
N ARG A 543 -17.68 19.76 -11.95
CA ARG A 543 -18.71 19.83 -13.01
C ARG A 543 -20.12 19.60 -12.46
N GLY A 544 -20.29 18.60 -11.61
CA GLY A 544 -21.58 18.28 -11.00
C GLY A 544 -22.10 19.40 -10.10
N LEU A 545 -21.23 19.96 -9.24
CA LEU A 545 -21.56 21.11 -8.40
C LEU A 545 -21.91 22.35 -9.24
N ARG A 546 -21.16 22.59 -10.33
CA ARG A 546 -21.42 23.69 -11.26
C ARG A 546 -22.78 23.53 -11.94
N SER A 547 -23.08 22.36 -12.50
CA SER A 547 -24.37 22.08 -13.13
C SER A 547 -25.53 22.21 -12.15
N GLN A 548 -25.36 21.78 -10.90
CA GLN A 548 -26.37 21.93 -9.85
C GLN A 548 -26.72 23.40 -9.54
N ARG A 549 -25.74 24.31 -9.53
CA ARG A 549 -25.97 25.73 -9.21
C ARG A 549 -26.39 26.58 -10.41
N ARG A 550 -25.77 26.33 -11.56
CA ARG A 550 -25.85 27.21 -12.74
C ARG A 550 -26.61 26.60 -13.92
N GLY A 551 -27.04 25.35 -13.78
CA GLY A 551 -27.59 24.55 -14.87
C GLY A 551 -26.50 23.97 -15.79
N PRO A 552 -26.83 23.01 -16.66
CA PRO A 552 -25.86 22.38 -17.56
C PRO A 552 -25.43 23.31 -18.70
N GLN A 553 -24.16 23.22 -19.14
CA GLN A 553 -23.62 24.00 -20.27
C GLN A 553 -23.07 23.10 -21.38
N LEU A 554 -22.45 21.98 -21.02
CA LEU A 554 -21.90 21.00 -21.94
C LEU A 554 -22.72 19.70 -21.91
N ALA A 555 -22.63 18.93 -22.99
CA ALA A 555 -23.12 17.56 -22.98
C ALA A 555 -22.40 16.76 -21.88
N GLY A 556 -23.15 16.06 -21.03
CA GLY A 556 -22.62 15.31 -19.89
C GLY A 556 -22.64 16.04 -18.54
N ASP A 557 -22.84 17.36 -18.49
CA ASP A 557 -22.95 18.11 -17.22
C ASP A 557 -24.12 17.61 -16.36
N LEU A 558 -25.24 17.29 -17.00
CA LEU A 558 -26.41 16.69 -16.36
C LEU A 558 -26.11 15.32 -15.74
N GLY A 559 -25.32 14.50 -16.44
CA GLY A 559 -24.85 13.22 -15.90
C GLY A 559 -23.87 13.41 -14.74
N ALA A 560 -22.94 14.37 -14.84
CA ALA A 560 -22.01 14.70 -13.75
C ALA A 560 -22.75 15.24 -12.51
N GLN A 561 -23.83 16.02 -12.71
CA GLN A 561 -24.70 16.48 -11.63
C GLN A 561 -25.38 15.32 -10.90
N LEU A 562 -25.96 14.39 -11.66
CA LEU A 562 -26.59 13.20 -11.09
C LEU A 562 -25.56 12.30 -10.40
N TRP A 563 -24.35 12.14 -10.96
CA TRP A 563 -23.23 11.44 -10.34
C TRP A 563 -22.83 12.08 -9.00
N TRP A 564 -22.76 13.41 -8.97
CA TRP A 564 -22.42 14.17 -7.77
C TRP A 564 -23.49 13.99 -6.69
N LEU A 565 -24.76 14.17 -7.04
CA LEU A 565 -25.89 13.90 -6.15
C LEU A 565 -25.88 12.46 -5.62
N ARG A 566 -25.57 11.48 -6.46
CA ARG A 566 -25.45 10.08 -6.03
C ARG A 566 -24.36 9.90 -4.97
N THR A 567 -23.24 10.62 -5.11
CA THR A 567 -22.06 10.52 -4.26
C THR A 567 -22.24 11.26 -2.93
N THR A 568 -22.91 12.42 -2.94
CA THR A 568 -23.05 13.28 -1.75
C THR A 568 -24.42 13.17 -1.08
N GLU A 569 -25.48 12.98 -1.85
CA GLU A 569 -26.87 13.02 -1.38
C GLU A 569 -27.74 11.92 -2.05
N PRO A 570 -27.51 10.62 -1.74
CA PRO A 570 -28.16 9.49 -2.43
C PRO A 570 -29.70 9.54 -2.44
N GLY A 571 -30.30 10.13 -1.40
CA GLY A 571 -31.76 10.33 -1.30
C GLY A 571 -32.30 11.30 -2.35
N HIS A 572 -31.57 12.40 -2.61
CA HIS A 572 -31.94 13.37 -3.65
C HIS A 572 -31.65 12.83 -5.06
N PHE A 573 -30.63 11.98 -5.22
CA PHE A 573 -30.38 11.32 -6.51
C PHE A 573 -31.57 10.48 -6.97
N ALA A 574 -32.10 9.59 -6.11
CA ALA A 574 -33.23 8.74 -6.48
C ALA A 574 -34.47 9.56 -6.86
N ALA A 575 -34.74 10.65 -6.13
CA ALA A 575 -35.82 11.57 -6.44
C ALA A 575 -35.60 12.32 -7.76
N ALA A 576 -34.39 12.85 -8.00
CA ALA A 576 -34.06 13.60 -9.21
C ALA A 576 -34.08 12.72 -10.47
N ALA A 577 -33.56 11.49 -10.38
CA ALA A 577 -33.59 10.53 -11.46
C ALA A 577 -35.03 10.11 -11.81
N ALA A 578 -35.87 9.85 -10.80
CA ALA A 578 -37.26 9.46 -11.00
C ALA A 578 -38.20 10.61 -11.39
N ALA A 579 -37.80 11.88 -11.20
CA ALA A 579 -38.66 13.04 -11.45
C ALA A 579 -38.86 13.37 -12.93
N SER A 580 -37.92 13.01 -13.81
CA SER A 580 -37.91 13.47 -15.21
C SER A 580 -37.56 12.36 -16.19
N VAL A 581 -37.86 12.58 -17.47
CA VAL A 581 -37.30 11.78 -18.56
C VAL A 581 -35.90 12.32 -18.85
N TRP A 582 -34.88 11.51 -18.61
CA TRP A 582 -33.48 11.91 -18.83
C TRP A 582 -32.97 11.40 -20.18
N ASN A 583 -31.91 12.05 -20.69
CA ASN A 583 -31.11 11.45 -21.75
C ASN A 583 -30.49 10.15 -21.20
N PRO A 584 -30.69 8.98 -21.85
CA PRO A 584 -30.17 7.71 -21.34
C PRO A 584 -28.65 7.70 -21.15
N SER A 585 -27.89 8.46 -21.96
CA SER A 585 -26.44 8.60 -21.80
C SER A 585 -26.05 9.32 -20.52
N ASP A 586 -26.79 10.36 -20.12
CA ASP A 586 -26.51 11.12 -18.88
C ASP A 586 -26.82 10.29 -17.64
N LEU A 587 -27.90 9.50 -17.66
CA LEU A 587 -28.20 8.53 -16.59
C LEU A 587 -27.10 7.48 -16.47
N LEU A 588 -26.69 6.87 -17.59
CA LEU A 588 -25.62 5.87 -17.60
C LEU A 588 -24.30 6.45 -17.07
N LEU A 589 -23.95 7.68 -17.46
CA LEU A 589 -22.78 8.41 -16.95
C LEU A 589 -22.88 8.61 -15.43
N ALA A 590 -24.07 8.96 -14.93
CA ALA A 590 -24.30 9.20 -13.51
C ALA A 590 -24.17 7.96 -12.62
N ILE A 591 -24.67 6.83 -13.13
CA ILE A 591 -24.75 5.56 -12.42
C ILE A 591 -23.41 4.82 -12.46
N GLY A 592 -22.74 4.83 -13.62
CA GLY A 592 -21.53 4.03 -13.83
C GLY A 592 -21.81 2.53 -13.68
N ALA A 593 -20.95 1.83 -12.95
CA ALA A 593 -21.06 0.39 -12.71
C ALA A 593 -22.02 0.01 -11.56
N GLU A 594 -22.39 0.95 -10.70
CA GLU A 594 -23.22 0.72 -9.51
C GLU A 594 -24.67 0.31 -9.89
N PRO A 595 -25.40 -0.40 -9.01
CA PRO A 595 -26.77 -0.78 -9.29
C PRO A 595 -27.70 0.43 -9.27
N LEU A 596 -28.66 0.44 -10.20
CA LEU A 596 -29.69 1.47 -10.29
C LEU A 596 -30.62 1.44 -9.07
N PRO A 597 -30.91 2.60 -8.44
CA PRO A 597 -32.00 2.67 -7.47
C PRO A 597 -33.32 2.29 -8.13
N ARG A 598 -34.11 1.49 -7.42
CA ARG A 598 -35.34 0.82 -7.83
C ARG A 598 -36.13 1.51 -8.97
N MET A 599 -36.48 2.79 -8.80
CA MET A 599 -37.36 3.54 -9.72
C MET A 599 -36.68 4.62 -10.54
N ALA A 600 -35.36 4.77 -10.42
CA ALA A 600 -34.60 5.86 -11.03
C ALA A 600 -34.69 5.88 -12.57
N ALA A 601 -34.77 4.71 -13.21
CA ALA A 601 -34.81 4.60 -14.67
C ALA A 601 -36.24 4.53 -15.25
N LEU A 602 -37.29 4.36 -14.44
CA LEU A 602 -38.63 4.00 -14.93
C LEU A 602 -39.19 5.03 -15.90
N ARG A 603 -39.18 6.33 -15.53
CA ARG A 603 -39.67 7.39 -16.42
C ARG A 603 -38.89 7.48 -17.72
N THR A 604 -37.56 7.31 -17.67
CA THR A 604 -36.73 7.31 -18.87
C THR A 604 -37.00 6.10 -19.77
N LEU A 605 -37.17 4.90 -19.21
CA LEU A 605 -37.52 3.69 -19.97
C LEU A 605 -38.83 3.85 -20.75
N VAL A 606 -39.81 4.52 -20.16
CA VAL A 606 -41.12 4.70 -20.78
C VAL A 606 -41.18 5.93 -21.69
N GLY A 607 -40.50 7.03 -21.33
CA GLY A 607 -40.62 8.33 -21.98
C GLY A 607 -39.51 8.74 -22.96
N ALA A 608 -38.38 8.02 -23.03
CA ALA A 608 -37.30 8.38 -23.96
C ALA A 608 -37.48 7.76 -25.37
N ALA A 609 -36.90 8.38 -26.39
CA ALA A 609 -36.82 7.78 -27.73
C ALA A 609 -35.83 6.61 -27.78
N ASP A 610 -36.05 5.67 -28.71
CA ASP A 610 -35.15 4.54 -28.94
C ASP A 610 -33.74 5.05 -29.29
N SER A 611 -32.73 4.53 -28.59
CA SER A 611 -31.31 4.81 -28.83
C SER A 611 -30.46 3.66 -28.30
N ASP A 612 -29.21 3.56 -28.75
CA ASP A 612 -28.28 2.56 -28.23
C ASP A 612 -28.02 2.74 -26.72
N ALA A 613 -28.03 3.99 -26.23
CA ALA A 613 -27.92 4.29 -24.81
C ALA A 613 -29.15 3.80 -24.03
N LEU A 614 -30.36 3.96 -24.58
CA LEU A 614 -31.57 3.42 -23.95
C LEU A 614 -31.55 1.88 -23.88
N ARG A 615 -31.08 1.21 -24.94
CA ARG A 615 -30.95 -0.25 -24.97
C ARG A 615 -29.96 -0.76 -23.91
N ARG A 616 -28.82 -0.07 -23.73
CA ARG A 616 -27.83 -0.36 -22.67
C ARG A 616 -28.40 -0.12 -21.28
N LEU A 617 -29.10 1.00 -21.07
CA LEU A 617 -29.78 1.29 -19.80
C LEU A 617 -30.80 0.20 -19.44
N ALA A 618 -31.61 -0.24 -20.42
CA ALA A 618 -32.57 -1.31 -20.22
C ALA A 618 -31.89 -2.66 -19.90
N GLY A 619 -30.80 -3.00 -20.60
CA GLY A 619 -30.00 -4.19 -20.28
C GLY A 619 -29.49 -4.17 -18.84
N LYS A 620 -28.92 -3.04 -18.40
CA LYS A 620 -28.46 -2.87 -17.02
C LYS A 620 -29.57 -3.01 -15.99
N VAL A 621 -30.77 -2.47 -16.24
CA VAL A 621 -31.92 -2.63 -15.34
C VAL A 621 -32.33 -4.10 -15.20
N ILE A 622 -32.27 -4.88 -16.29
CA ILE A 622 -32.56 -6.32 -16.28
C ILE A 622 -31.48 -7.08 -15.49
N GLU A 623 -30.20 -6.76 -15.70
CA GLU A 623 -29.07 -7.37 -15.00
C GLU A 623 -29.07 -7.07 -13.49
N ASP A 624 -29.32 -5.81 -13.10
CA ASP A 624 -29.36 -5.38 -11.70
C ASP A 624 -30.54 -6.02 -10.94
N ASN A 625 -31.65 -6.31 -11.64
CA ASN A 625 -32.87 -6.97 -11.14
C ASN A 625 -33.40 -6.41 -9.80
N GLY A 626 -33.31 -5.09 -9.61
CA GLY A 626 -33.68 -4.43 -8.35
C GLY A 626 -35.18 -4.11 -8.20
N ASP A 627 -35.92 -4.09 -9.30
CA ASP A 627 -37.35 -3.77 -9.34
C ASP A 627 -38.10 -4.49 -10.46
N ASN A 628 -39.13 -5.25 -10.12
CA ASN A 628 -39.91 -5.99 -11.11
C ASN A 628 -40.62 -5.07 -12.13
N VAL A 629 -41.06 -3.88 -11.71
CA VAL A 629 -41.76 -2.94 -12.58
C VAL A 629 -40.78 -2.31 -13.57
N ALA A 630 -39.61 -1.85 -13.11
CA ALA A 630 -38.56 -1.32 -13.98
C ALA A 630 -38.04 -2.40 -14.94
N VAL A 631 -37.85 -3.64 -14.47
CA VAL A 631 -37.43 -4.79 -15.30
C VAL A 631 -38.45 -5.10 -16.39
N ALA A 632 -39.75 -5.11 -16.06
CA ALA A 632 -40.80 -5.32 -17.05
C ALA A 632 -40.78 -4.23 -18.14
N CYS A 633 -40.61 -2.95 -17.78
CA CYS A 633 -40.48 -1.87 -18.75
C CYS A 633 -39.17 -1.93 -19.55
N ALA A 634 -38.07 -2.34 -18.92
CA ALA A 634 -36.79 -2.54 -19.58
C ALA A 634 -36.85 -3.66 -20.62
N ALA A 635 -37.58 -4.75 -20.35
CA ALA A 635 -37.80 -5.84 -21.28
C ALA A 635 -38.41 -5.37 -22.61
N VAL A 636 -39.36 -4.41 -22.56
CA VAL A 636 -39.96 -3.79 -23.76
C VAL A 636 -38.91 -3.08 -24.62
N ARG A 637 -37.90 -2.47 -24.01
CA ARG A 637 -36.84 -1.72 -24.71
C ARG A 637 -35.66 -2.58 -25.16
N HIS A 638 -35.35 -3.63 -24.41
CA HIS A 638 -34.14 -4.41 -24.62
C HIS A 638 -34.36 -5.62 -25.53
N ILE A 639 -35.54 -6.26 -25.47
CA ILE A 639 -35.82 -7.51 -26.17
C ILE A 639 -36.64 -7.21 -27.43
N GLU A 640 -36.21 -7.73 -28.58
CA GLU A 640 -36.97 -7.57 -29.83
C GLU A 640 -38.10 -8.61 -29.92
N PRO A 641 -39.19 -8.33 -30.66
CA PRO A 641 -40.33 -9.26 -30.82
C PRO A 641 -39.96 -10.67 -31.29
N ARG A 642 -38.92 -10.80 -32.12
CA ARG A 642 -38.35 -12.08 -32.55
C ARG A 642 -37.82 -12.88 -31.37
N ASP A 643 -36.99 -12.27 -30.53
CA ASP A 643 -36.34 -12.93 -29.40
C ASP A 643 -37.38 -13.27 -28.32
N TRP A 644 -38.37 -12.39 -28.14
CA TRP A 644 -39.52 -12.62 -27.25
C TRP A 644 -40.29 -13.91 -27.59
N LEU A 645 -40.39 -14.24 -28.88
CA LEU A 645 -40.97 -15.50 -29.37
C LEU A 645 -40.02 -16.69 -29.22
N HIS A 646 -38.78 -16.58 -29.70
CA HIS A 646 -37.82 -17.68 -29.73
C HIS A 646 -37.46 -18.20 -28.34
N GLU A 647 -37.25 -17.28 -27.39
CA GLU A 647 -36.92 -17.60 -25.99
C GLU A 647 -38.16 -17.98 -25.16
N ARG A 648 -39.33 -18.11 -25.81
CA ARG A 648 -40.62 -18.47 -25.20
C ARG A 648 -41.08 -17.51 -24.09
N PHE A 649 -40.64 -16.25 -24.12
CA PHE A 649 -41.00 -15.24 -23.13
C PHE A 649 -42.50 -14.91 -23.10
N LEU A 650 -43.22 -15.17 -24.20
CA LEU A 650 -44.68 -15.14 -24.22
C LEU A 650 -45.32 -16.07 -23.18
N HIS A 651 -44.75 -17.25 -22.94
CA HIS A 651 -45.30 -18.22 -22.00
C HIS A 651 -44.71 -18.10 -20.60
N THR A 652 -43.48 -17.62 -20.48
CA THR A 652 -42.77 -17.56 -19.19
C THR A 652 -42.89 -16.21 -18.49
N HIS A 653 -42.86 -15.09 -19.22
CA HIS A 653 -42.76 -13.73 -18.64
C HIS A 653 -44.02 -12.89 -18.84
N GLN A 654 -44.70 -13.02 -19.99
CA GLN A 654 -45.84 -12.16 -20.37
C GLN A 654 -46.90 -12.07 -19.27
N SER A 655 -47.38 -13.21 -18.74
CA SER A 655 -48.43 -13.25 -17.72
C SER A 655 -48.02 -12.55 -16.42
N SER A 656 -46.74 -12.56 -16.08
CA SER A 656 -46.19 -11.91 -14.88
C SER A 656 -45.93 -10.41 -15.10
N TYR A 657 -45.64 -9.98 -16.32
CA TYR A 657 -45.34 -8.59 -16.65
C TYR A 657 -46.57 -7.74 -16.97
N VAL A 658 -47.65 -8.35 -17.47
CA VAL A 658 -48.93 -7.66 -17.73
C VAL A 658 -49.42 -6.77 -16.58
N PRO A 659 -49.55 -7.27 -15.33
CA PRO A 659 -50.02 -6.42 -14.22
C PRO A 659 -49.04 -5.28 -13.90
N LEU A 660 -47.74 -5.46 -14.16
CA LEU A 660 -46.71 -4.45 -13.92
C LEU A 660 -46.75 -3.34 -14.99
N TRP A 661 -46.95 -3.71 -16.25
CA TRP A 661 -47.15 -2.75 -17.33
C TRP A 661 -48.43 -1.92 -17.13
N ASP A 662 -49.54 -2.56 -16.75
CA ASP A 662 -50.79 -1.84 -16.44
C ASP A 662 -50.63 -0.90 -15.23
N GLN A 663 -49.90 -1.33 -14.18
CA GLN A 663 -49.60 -0.47 -13.04
C GLN A 663 -48.86 0.81 -13.45
N VAL A 664 -47.84 0.70 -14.31
CA VAL A 664 -47.05 1.84 -14.78
C VAL A 664 -47.88 2.78 -15.63
N LEU A 665 -48.57 2.23 -16.63
CA LEU A 665 -49.32 3.03 -17.60
C LEU A 665 -50.52 3.74 -16.96
N THR A 666 -51.12 3.15 -15.91
CA THR A 666 -52.19 3.80 -15.13
C THR A 666 -51.67 4.93 -14.24
N GLY A 667 -50.42 4.85 -13.79
CA GLY A 667 -49.80 5.82 -12.89
C GLY A 667 -49.12 7.01 -13.58
N LEU A 668 -49.06 7.02 -14.91
CA LEU A 668 -48.38 8.03 -15.72
C LEU A 668 -49.36 9.05 -16.30
N GLU A 669 -48.90 10.31 -16.47
CA GLU A 669 -49.74 11.36 -17.08
C GLU A 669 -49.96 11.07 -18.58
N PRO A 670 -51.16 11.40 -19.14
CA PRO A 670 -51.43 11.27 -20.57
C PRO A 670 -50.38 12.02 -21.41
N GLY A 671 -49.68 11.30 -22.30
CA GLY A 671 -48.61 11.85 -23.15
C GLY A 671 -47.17 11.72 -22.61
N SER A 672 -46.97 11.11 -21.44
CA SER A 672 -45.63 10.83 -20.90
C SER A 672 -44.99 9.53 -21.40
N VAL A 673 -45.75 8.73 -22.17
CA VAL A 673 -45.28 7.50 -22.81
C VAL A 673 -44.81 7.82 -24.21
N HIS A 674 -43.58 7.44 -24.54
CA HIS A 674 -43.03 7.70 -25.88
C HIS A 674 -43.63 6.74 -26.91
N PRO A 675 -43.93 7.19 -28.16
CA PRO A 675 -44.45 6.33 -29.21
C PRO A 675 -43.64 5.05 -29.44
N ASP A 676 -42.31 5.11 -29.40
CA ASP A 676 -41.44 3.93 -29.54
C ASP A 676 -41.71 2.85 -28.47
N PHE A 677 -41.99 3.25 -27.22
CA PHE A 677 -42.37 2.31 -26.16
C PHE A 677 -43.74 1.70 -26.46
N SER A 678 -44.71 2.54 -26.81
CA SER A 678 -46.07 2.12 -27.15
C SER A 678 -46.09 1.11 -28.30
N VAL A 679 -45.34 1.37 -29.37
CA VAL A 679 -45.22 0.50 -30.55
C VAL A 679 -44.64 -0.87 -30.18
N ARG A 680 -43.57 -0.90 -29.36
CA ARG A 680 -42.95 -2.16 -28.90
C ARG A 680 -43.88 -2.95 -27.98
N LEU A 681 -44.53 -2.29 -27.04
CA LEU A 681 -45.48 -2.93 -26.14
C LEU A 681 -46.72 -3.46 -26.90
N LEU A 682 -47.22 -2.71 -27.88
CA LEU A 682 -48.30 -3.15 -28.78
C LEU A 682 -47.89 -4.36 -29.62
N ALA A 683 -46.64 -4.44 -30.08
CA ALA A 683 -46.14 -5.63 -30.75
C ALA A 683 -46.17 -6.86 -29.82
N PHE A 684 -45.77 -6.73 -28.56
CA PHE A 684 -45.89 -7.80 -27.57
C PHE A 684 -47.35 -8.15 -27.24
N ALA A 685 -48.25 -7.17 -27.23
CA ALA A 685 -49.68 -7.41 -27.05
C ALA A 685 -50.27 -8.20 -28.24
N LEU A 686 -49.90 -7.83 -29.48
CA LEU A 686 -50.27 -8.58 -30.69
C LEU A 686 -49.76 -10.02 -30.64
N LEU A 687 -48.50 -10.23 -30.27
CA LEU A 687 -47.96 -11.57 -30.08
C LEU A 687 -48.70 -12.34 -28.98
N GLY A 688 -49.08 -11.67 -27.90
CA GLY A 688 -49.91 -12.24 -26.83
C GLY A 688 -51.27 -12.71 -27.35
N VAL A 689 -51.97 -11.88 -28.13
CA VAL A 689 -53.24 -12.24 -28.78
C VAL A 689 -53.09 -13.48 -29.65
N LEU A 690 -52.04 -13.54 -30.47
CA LEU A 690 -51.75 -14.65 -31.38
C LEU A 690 -51.31 -15.93 -30.66
N ALA A 691 -50.77 -15.84 -29.46
CA ALA A 691 -50.35 -16.99 -28.66
C ALA A 691 -51.38 -17.38 -27.56
N GLY A 692 -52.52 -16.69 -27.49
CA GLY A 692 -53.53 -16.90 -26.45
C GLY A 692 -53.06 -16.49 -25.04
N GLN A 693 -52.11 -15.57 -24.95
CA GLN A 693 -51.57 -15.05 -23.68
C GLN A 693 -52.22 -13.69 -23.33
N PRO A 694 -52.27 -13.33 -22.04
CA PRO A 694 -52.78 -12.02 -21.62
C PRO A 694 -51.91 -10.88 -22.16
N TYR A 695 -52.51 -9.70 -22.31
CA TYR A 695 -51.82 -8.45 -22.67
C TYR A 695 -52.37 -7.29 -21.80
N PRO A 696 -51.61 -6.19 -21.63
CA PRO A 696 -52.03 -5.06 -20.80
C PRO A 696 -53.28 -4.36 -21.34
N GLN A 697 -54.24 -4.06 -20.47
CA GLN A 697 -55.47 -3.34 -20.85
C GLN A 697 -55.16 -1.95 -21.43
N ALA A 698 -54.10 -1.30 -20.93
CA ALA A 698 -53.62 -0.03 -21.44
C ALA A 698 -53.26 -0.06 -22.94
N CYS A 699 -52.92 -1.25 -23.50
CA CYS A 699 -52.66 -1.39 -24.93
C CYS A 699 -53.90 -1.09 -25.80
N ASN A 700 -55.12 -1.25 -25.28
CA ASN A 700 -56.32 -0.88 -26.03
C ASN A 700 -56.40 0.64 -26.25
N ALA A 701 -56.00 1.43 -25.26
CA ALA A 701 -55.89 2.88 -25.41
C ALA A 701 -54.77 3.26 -26.39
N LEU A 702 -53.59 2.66 -26.25
CA LEU A 702 -52.44 2.90 -27.14
C LEU A 702 -52.72 2.49 -28.60
N ALA A 703 -53.47 1.42 -28.82
CA ALA A 703 -53.88 0.97 -30.15
C ALA A 703 -54.88 1.93 -30.82
N ALA A 704 -55.66 2.65 -30.03
CA ALA A 704 -56.59 3.67 -30.51
C ALA A 704 -55.90 5.00 -30.85
N GLU A 705 -54.67 5.23 -30.37
CA GLU A 705 -53.85 6.38 -30.74
C GLU A 705 -53.38 6.29 -32.20
N SER A 706 -53.41 7.42 -32.91
CA SER A 706 -53.05 7.47 -34.32
C SER A 706 -51.56 7.19 -34.54
N GLY A 707 -51.23 6.16 -35.32
CA GLY A 707 -49.86 5.86 -35.77
C GLY A 707 -49.24 4.62 -35.11
N CYS A 708 -49.36 4.48 -33.79
CA CYS A 708 -48.71 3.40 -33.02
C CYS A 708 -49.15 1.99 -33.47
N GLY A 709 -50.44 1.79 -33.73
CA GLY A 709 -50.98 0.48 -34.14
C GLY A 709 -50.46 0.00 -35.50
N ALA A 710 -50.30 0.90 -36.48
CA ALA A 710 -49.79 0.55 -37.80
C ALA A 710 -48.31 0.16 -37.75
N GLU A 711 -47.51 0.87 -36.95
CA GLU A 711 -46.10 0.58 -36.75
C GLU A 711 -45.89 -0.72 -35.95
N ALA A 712 -46.75 -1.01 -34.97
CA ALA A 712 -46.72 -2.28 -34.24
C ALA A 712 -46.99 -3.47 -35.18
N VAL A 713 -47.97 -3.35 -36.08
CA VAL A 713 -48.22 -4.36 -37.12
C VAL A 713 -47.00 -4.51 -38.04
N ALA A 714 -46.38 -3.41 -38.45
CA ALA A 714 -45.18 -3.44 -39.29
C ALA A 714 -43.97 -4.12 -38.60
N ARG A 715 -43.90 -4.12 -37.26
CA ARG A 715 -42.87 -4.85 -36.50
C ARG A 715 -43.14 -6.35 -36.36
N VAL A 716 -44.40 -6.77 -36.36
CA VAL A 716 -44.78 -8.20 -36.24
C VAL A 716 -44.82 -8.88 -37.62
N LEU A 717 -45.16 -8.17 -38.69
CA LEU A 717 -45.28 -8.73 -40.05
C LEU A 717 -44.03 -9.49 -40.52
N PRO A 718 -42.78 -8.99 -40.33
CA PRO A 718 -41.58 -9.73 -40.71
C PRO A 718 -41.43 -11.10 -40.03
N LEU A 719 -42.06 -11.31 -38.87
CA LEU A 719 -42.04 -12.58 -38.16
C LEU A 719 -42.92 -13.63 -38.84
N VAL A 720 -43.97 -13.17 -39.53
CA VAL A 720 -44.82 -14.02 -40.36
C VAL A 720 -44.12 -14.34 -41.68
N ASP A 721 -43.54 -13.33 -42.32
CA ASP A 721 -42.79 -13.50 -43.57
C ASP A 721 -41.53 -14.36 -43.40
N GLY A 722 -40.88 -14.26 -42.23
CA GLY A 722 -39.72 -15.06 -41.84
C GLY A 722 -40.04 -16.50 -41.42
N GLY A 723 -41.32 -16.87 -41.32
CA GLY A 723 -41.78 -18.21 -40.96
C GLY A 723 -41.76 -18.52 -39.45
N GLU A 724 -41.53 -17.52 -38.60
CA GLU A 724 -41.47 -17.65 -37.15
C GLU A 724 -42.89 -17.70 -36.53
N LEU A 725 -43.84 -17.05 -37.20
CA LEU A 725 -45.28 -17.18 -36.98
C LEU A 725 -45.94 -17.78 -38.21
N ALA A 726 -46.67 -18.88 -38.03
CA ALA A 726 -47.38 -19.52 -39.14
C ALA A 726 -48.50 -18.60 -39.69
N PRO A 727 -48.48 -18.22 -40.99
CA PRO A 727 -49.50 -17.35 -41.59
C PRO A 727 -50.94 -17.84 -41.35
N VAL A 728 -51.12 -19.16 -41.44
CA VAL A 728 -52.40 -19.86 -41.18
C VAL A 728 -52.89 -19.64 -39.75
N THR A 729 -51.98 -19.62 -38.77
CA THR A 729 -52.31 -19.42 -37.35
C THR A 729 -52.72 -17.97 -37.08
N VAL A 730 -52.00 -17.01 -37.67
CA VAL A 730 -52.33 -15.58 -37.55
C VAL A 730 -53.74 -15.30 -38.05
N VAL A 731 -54.07 -15.78 -39.25
CA VAL A 731 -55.40 -15.55 -39.84
C VAL A 731 -56.50 -16.30 -39.09
N ALA A 732 -56.26 -17.56 -38.69
CA ALA A 732 -57.25 -18.36 -37.96
C ALA A 732 -57.61 -17.73 -36.61
N ILE A 733 -56.63 -17.30 -35.82
CA ILE A 733 -56.86 -16.74 -34.47
C ILE A 733 -57.57 -15.38 -34.56
N SER A 734 -57.14 -14.50 -35.47
CA SER A 734 -57.79 -13.19 -35.66
C SER A 734 -59.26 -13.34 -36.12
N LEU A 735 -59.54 -14.27 -37.04
CA LEU A 735 -60.91 -14.54 -37.49
C LEU A 735 -61.78 -15.18 -36.42
N LEU A 736 -61.24 -16.09 -35.60
CA LEU A 736 -61.98 -16.70 -34.49
C LEU A 736 -62.38 -15.65 -33.45
N ARG A 737 -61.50 -14.70 -33.14
CA ARG A 737 -61.83 -13.58 -32.23
C ARG A 737 -62.92 -12.68 -32.81
N ALA A 738 -62.86 -12.39 -34.10
CA ALA A 738 -63.94 -11.67 -34.78
C ALA A 738 -65.27 -12.43 -34.77
N ALA A 739 -65.24 -13.74 -35.00
CA ALA A 739 -66.43 -14.59 -34.92
C ALA A 739 -67.03 -14.61 -33.52
N ALA A 740 -66.19 -14.71 -32.48
CA ALA A 740 -66.61 -14.71 -31.09
C ALA A 740 -67.24 -13.37 -30.68
N ALA A 741 -66.64 -12.25 -31.09
CA ALA A 741 -67.20 -10.92 -30.85
C ALA A 741 -68.55 -10.70 -31.57
N GLU A 742 -68.65 -11.12 -32.84
CA GLU A 742 -69.91 -11.10 -33.61
C GLU A 742 -71.01 -11.95 -32.94
N ALA A 743 -70.68 -13.16 -32.46
CA ALA A 743 -71.62 -14.06 -31.79
C ALA A 743 -72.08 -13.53 -30.42
N ALA A 744 -71.19 -12.86 -29.69
CA ALA A 744 -71.49 -12.27 -28.39
C ALA A 744 -72.08 -10.84 -28.47
N ALA A 745 -72.29 -10.30 -29.68
CA ALA A 745 -72.68 -8.90 -29.92
C ALA A 745 -71.79 -7.87 -29.18
N HIS A 746 -70.50 -8.17 -29.02
CA HIS A 746 -69.52 -7.32 -28.35
C HIS A 746 -68.67 -6.56 -29.38
N THR A 747 -68.28 -5.33 -29.03
CA THR A 747 -67.30 -4.58 -29.81
C THR A 747 -65.93 -5.21 -29.61
N LEU A 748 -65.24 -5.43 -30.73
CA LEU A 748 -63.89 -5.98 -30.76
C LEU A 748 -62.91 -5.00 -30.10
N GLU A 749 -62.08 -5.46 -29.18
CA GLU A 749 -61.09 -4.61 -28.52
C GLU A 749 -60.07 -4.04 -29.54
N PRO A 750 -59.55 -2.81 -29.36
CA PRO A 750 -58.63 -2.19 -30.30
C PRO A 750 -57.40 -3.04 -30.67
N VAL A 751 -56.81 -3.78 -29.72
CA VAL A 751 -55.67 -4.68 -30.01
C VAL A 751 -56.11 -5.87 -30.86
N ASP A 752 -57.31 -6.42 -30.61
CA ASP A 752 -57.87 -7.50 -31.44
C ASP A 752 -58.18 -6.99 -32.87
N GLN A 753 -58.55 -5.71 -33.02
CA GLN A 753 -58.74 -5.09 -34.33
C GLN A 753 -57.40 -4.99 -35.09
N LEU A 754 -56.31 -4.65 -34.41
CA LEU A 754 -54.96 -4.66 -34.98
C LEU A 754 -54.52 -6.06 -35.41
N ALA A 755 -54.85 -7.11 -34.63
CA ALA A 755 -54.61 -8.49 -35.05
C ALA A 755 -55.40 -8.85 -36.32
N GLY A 756 -56.60 -8.28 -36.48
CA GLY A 756 -57.39 -8.35 -37.72
C GLY A 756 -56.73 -7.61 -38.90
N VAL A 757 -56.10 -6.45 -38.66
CA VAL A 757 -55.34 -5.71 -39.69
C VAL A 757 -54.12 -6.51 -40.15
N LEU A 758 -53.35 -7.07 -39.21
CA LEU A 758 -52.23 -7.96 -39.52
C LEU A 758 -52.69 -9.19 -40.32
N ALA A 759 -53.76 -9.86 -39.87
CA ALA A 759 -54.34 -11.00 -40.59
C ALA A 759 -54.81 -10.62 -42.00
N GLY A 760 -55.33 -9.41 -42.21
CA GLY A 760 -55.67 -8.89 -43.53
C GLY A 760 -54.46 -8.72 -44.44
N GLN A 761 -53.33 -8.22 -43.91
CA GLN A 761 -52.07 -8.08 -44.65
C GLN A 761 -51.48 -9.46 -44.99
N VAL A 762 -51.50 -10.40 -44.06
CA VAL A 762 -51.02 -11.77 -44.25
C VAL A 762 -51.91 -12.55 -45.23
N ALA A 763 -53.23 -12.45 -45.11
CA ALA A 763 -54.16 -13.12 -46.02
C ALA A 763 -54.02 -12.63 -47.47
N ALA A 764 -53.50 -11.41 -47.69
CA ALA A 764 -53.26 -10.88 -49.03
C ALA A 764 -52.16 -11.61 -49.79
N THR A 765 -51.26 -12.33 -49.11
CA THR A 765 -50.15 -13.09 -49.70
C THR A 765 -50.40 -14.61 -49.73
N MET A 766 -51.52 -15.09 -49.16
CA MET A 766 -51.85 -16.51 -49.05
C MET A 766 -52.47 -17.12 -50.32
N GLY A 767 -52.15 -18.39 -50.59
CA GLY A 767 -52.73 -19.17 -51.68
C GLY A 767 -54.04 -19.89 -51.31
N GLY A 768 -54.73 -20.46 -52.30
CA GLY A 768 -56.01 -21.16 -52.08
C GLY A 768 -55.91 -22.40 -51.17
N ALA A 769 -54.76 -23.08 -51.14
CA ALA A 769 -54.51 -24.21 -50.24
C ALA A 769 -54.37 -23.77 -48.76
N ASP A 770 -53.86 -22.57 -48.53
CA ASP A 770 -53.68 -22.02 -47.19
C ASP A 770 -55.03 -21.60 -46.59
N ALA A 771 -55.96 -21.12 -47.43
CA ALA A 771 -57.31 -20.72 -47.01
C ALA A 771 -58.13 -21.88 -46.42
N GLU A 772 -58.07 -23.08 -47.00
CA GLU A 772 -58.70 -24.26 -46.40
C GLU A 772 -57.96 -24.74 -45.14
N SER A 773 -56.63 -24.58 -45.10
CA SER A 773 -55.84 -24.88 -43.88
C SER A 773 -56.22 -23.96 -42.71
N VAL A 774 -56.54 -22.69 -42.98
CA VAL A 774 -57.09 -21.75 -41.97
C VAL A 774 -58.41 -22.26 -41.42
N VAL A 775 -59.34 -22.69 -42.29
CA VAL A 775 -60.66 -23.18 -41.86
C VAL A 775 -60.53 -24.42 -40.98
N VAL A 776 -59.65 -25.36 -41.35
CA VAL A 776 -59.37 -26.55 -40.54
C VAL A 776 -58.79 -26.16 -39.18
N LEU A 777 -57.83 -25.24 -39.14
CA LEU A 777 -57.24 -24.77 -37.89
C LEU A 777 -58.26 -24.02 -37.02
N MET A 778 -59.15 -23.22 -37.61
CA MET A 778 -60.24 -22.55 -36.89
C MET A 778 -61.19 -23.56 -36.21
N ALA A 779 -61.53 -24.66 -36.88
CA ALA A 779 -62.35 -25.72 -36.30
C ALA A 779 -61.64 -26.48 -35.19
N GLN A 780 -60.33 -26.70 -35.31
CA GLN A 780 -59.51 -27.31 -34.27
C GLN A 780 -59.43 -26.44 -33.02
N LEU A 781 -59.18 -25.13 -33.18
CA LEU A 781 -59.03 -24.19 -32.07
C LEU A 781 -60.37 -23.85 -31.38
N SER A 782 -61.48 -23.83 -32.12
CA SER A 782 -62.82 -23.60 -31.56
C SER A 782 -63.45 -24.85 -30.94
N GLY A 783 -62.98 -26.05 -31.30
CA GLY A 783 -63.56 -27.32 -30.89
C GLY A 783 -64.87 -27.69 -31.59
N ASP A 784 -65.31 -26.92 -32.59
CA ASP A 784 -66.56 -27.16 -33.36
C ASP A 784 -66.25 -27.38 -34.85
N ALA A 785 -66.31 -28.65 -35.26
CA ALA A 785 -66.12 -29.10 -36.65
C ALA A 785 -67.45 -29.41 -37.37
N SER A 786 -68.59 -28.92 -36.86
CA SER A 786 -69.88 -29.14 -37.52
C SER A 786 -69.91 -28.52 -38.93
N GLU A 787 -70.59 -29.17 -39.87
CA GLU A 787 -70.69 -28.71 -41.27
C GLU A 787 -71.20 -27.26 -41.38
N GLY A 788 -72.12 -26.86 -40.49
CA GLY A 788 -72.65 -25.50 -40.42
C GLY A 788 -71.60 -24.47 -40.02
N THR A 789 -70.83 -24.75 -38.97
CA THR A 789 -69.74 -23.90 -38.47
C THR A 789 -68.59 -23.80 -39.47
N MET A 790 -68.19 -24.92 -40.08
CA MET A 790 -67.18 -24.98 -41.15
C MET A 790 -67.57 -24.15 -42.38
N ARG A 791 -68.84 -24.17 -42.80
CA ARG A 791 -69.34 -23.31 -43.88
C ARG A 791 -69.28 -21.83 -43.48
N GLY A 792 -69.56 -21.51 -42.22
CA GLY A 792 -69.40 -20.17 -41.65
C GLY A 792 -67.96 -19.67 -41.71
N TYR A 793 -67.00 -20.50 -41.26
CA TYR A 793 -65.57 -20.19 -41.32
C TYR A 793 -65.06 -19.98 -42.75
N ARG A 794 -65.43 -20.83 -43.72
CA ARG A 794 -65.11 -20.60 -45.15
C ARG A 794 -65.61 -19.25 -45.64
N LYS A 795 -66.82 -18.85 -45.24
CA LYS A 795 -67.38 -17.53 -45.61
C LYS A 795 -66.60 -16.38 -44.98
N MET A 796 -66.04 -16.54 -43.78
CA MET A 796 -65.21 -15.52 -43.12
C MET A 796 -63.84 -15.39 -43.78
N VAL A 797 -63.16 -16.52 -44.03
CA VAL A 797 -61.86 -16.56 -44.73
C VAL A 797 -62.00 -15.97 -46.13
N ASN A 798 -63.02 -16.39 -46.90
CA ASN A 798 -63.26 -15.84 -48.23
C ASN A 798 -63.57 -14.34 -48.18
N ARG A 799 -64.35 -13.85 -47.20
CA ARG A 799 -64.59 -12.40 -47.02
C ARG A 799 -63.30 -11.63 -46.78
N LEU A 800 -62.39 -12.15 -45.95
CA LEU A 800 -61.10 -11.51 -45.67
C LEU A 800 -60.20 -11.49 -46.91
N VAL A 801 -60.11 -12.60 -47.64
CA VAL A 801 -59.30 -12.73 -48.87
C VAL A 801 -59.88 -11.90 -50.04
N THR A 802 -61.20 -11.78 -50.13
CA THR A 802 -61.92 -11.01 -51.18
C THR A 802 -62.01 -9.51 -50.92
N ARG A 803 -61.77 -9.02 -49.69
CA ARG A 803 -61.65 -7.58 -49.37
C ARG A 803 -60.56 -6.86 -50.20
N ARG A 804 -59.76 -7.61 -50.97
CA ARG A 804 -58.92 -7.15 -52.09
C ARG A 804 -59.66 -6.28 -53.14
N ALA A 805 -60.97 -6.44 -53.34
CA ALA A 805 -61.61 -5.91 -54.55
C ALA A 805 -62.08 -4.45 -54.52
N GLU A 806 -62.14 -3.77 -53.36
CA GLU A 806 -62.78 -2.44 -53.24
C GLU A 806 -61.85 -1.27 -52.81
N GLN A 807 -60.56 -1.48 -52.59
CA GLN A 807 -59.61 -0.37 -52.37
C GLN A 807 -58.50 -0.36 -53.44
N PRO A 808 -58.52 0.58 -54.40
CA PRO A 808 -57.52 0.63 -55.46
C PRO A 808 -56.16 1.04 -54.90
N SER A 809 -55.12 0.36 -55.41
CA SER A 809 -53.73 0.62 -55.08
C SER A 809 -53.28 2.03 -55.53
N LEU A 810 -52.27 2.59 -54.87
CA LEU A 810 -51.68 3.89 -55.23
C LEU A 810 -51.16 3.89 -56.69
N ALA A 811 -50.73 2.73 -57.19
CA ALA A 811 -50.31 2.51 -58.56
C ALA A 811 -51.46 2.61 -59.58
N GLU A 812 -52.70 2.28 -59.19
CA GLU A 812 -53.89 2.45 -60.03
C GLU A 812 -54.40 3.90 -60.03
N ARG A 813 -54.27 4.64 -58.92
CA ARG A 813 -54.59 6.08 -58.87
C ARG A 813 -53.67 6.91 -59.75
N LEU A 814 -52.38 6.56 -59.81
CA LEU A 814 -51.40 7.26 -60.65
C LEU A 814 -51.55 6.94 -62.15
N ARG A 815 -52.19 5.82 -62.52
CA ARG A 815 -52.51 5.52 -63.93
C ARG A 815 -53.79 6.19 -64.43
N GLY A 816 -54.68 6.62 -63.54
CA GLY A 816 -55.97 7.25 -63.88
C GLY A 816 -55.94 8.75 -64.16
N SER A 817 -54.82 9.46 -63.98
CA SER A 817 -54.74 10.93 -64.19
C SER A 817 -54.05 11.37 -65.50
N ARG A 818 -54.07 10.51 -66.53
CA ARG A 818 -53.82 10.93 -67.92
C ARG A 818 -55.04 10.58 -68.77
N GLY A 819 -56.01 11.47 -68.72
CA GLY A 819 -57.24 11.50 -69.51
C GLY A 819 -57.98 12.78 -69.22
#